data_AF-A0A328B0Q5-F1
#
_entry.id   AF-A0A328B0Q5-F1
#
_cell.length_a   1.000
_cell.length_b   1.000
_cell.length_c   1.000
_cell.angle_alpha   90.00
_cell.angle_beta   90.00
_cell.angle_gamma   90.00
#
_symmetry.space_group_name_H-M   'P 1'
#
loop_
_entity.id
_entity.type
_entity.pdbx_description
1 polymer ?
#
loop_
_entity_poly.entity_id
_entity_poly.type
_entity_poly.pdbx_seq_one_letter_code
_entity_poly.pdbx_strand_id
1 'polypeptide(L)'
;MPDDVQSPGAALPAFSGVFVFGDSLVDPGNDLKAGVLLGRLPFVDIPSGAPTADQGYFQGRFTDGYNAADLISNKLLQAPTQATFPYGFKDPLLGLSIPFLNRPDGANLSFAYGGALALQGPFDLAPGLDAQTGIYHHFTPDPNALYVVAIGSNDVIDLVPKSGDPVTGAAADARLSAIASEITKEVAQLYARGVQHVLVAGIPDVGLIPDYRGAENEAARRSLVSTYAERADALLKADLGGLTLPAGATLTDYNFLGYTHAVIADPAAYGFTNVTQARTSVQAGALDPVGHGFLFFDAFHPSAQAHAQIAGEILDALQGAPPSWSAPPAIGSQAAGAIPVGGADSFTASLAAGATYVVDLLGVSSGAGSLADPLVRVLDASGAVVAGDDDSGLGLDPHLQFVAPTSGDYTIQVLGVGVTGGTYRLQAGEPSGSNLLTSGRLRGSDVTVQGGAANDTIAAEAGANYLRGGDGADSILGGSGFDDINGNKGDDTLDGGAGGDDWLVGGQGNDLITAHAGGNILYGNIGADTLNGGSGNEILRGGQNDDVIYGGAGNDWLSGDRGNDTLTGGPGADIFHSFAAAGLDRVLDFSLAEGDRVQLDPGTAYALAQVGADTVIDMGGGNQMVLAGVALASLPAGWIFEA
;
A
#
# COMPACT_ATOMS: atom_id res chain seq x y z
N MET A 1 29.51 0.47 48.12
CA MET A 1 28.70 -0.71 48.48
C MET A 1 28.05 -0.48 49.83
N PRO A 2 26.86 -1.02 50.09
CA PRO A 2 26.02 -1.89 49.25
C PRO A 2 24.59 -1.32 49.11
N ASP A 3 23.58 -1.85 48.42
CA ASP A 3 23.31 -2.88 47.40
C ASP A 3 21.80 -2.64 47.09
N ASP A 4 21.40 -2.48 45.82
CA ASP A 4 20.92 -3.54 44.93
C ASP A 4 19.46 -3.96 45.20
N VAL A 5 18.55 -3.68 44.26
CA VAL A 5 17.51 -4.63 43.79
C VAL A 5 17.17 -4.33 42.32
N GLN A 6 17.90 -4.99 41.41
CA GLN A 6 17.45 -5.72 40.20
C GLN A 6 16.84 -5.01 38.96
N SER A 7 17.74 -4.75 38.01
CA SER A 7 17.80 -5.17 36.58
C SER A 7 16.72 -4.84 35.52
N PRO A 8 17.14 -4.66 34.24
CA PRO A 8 16.45 -3.92 33.19
C PRO A 8 15.63 -4.82 32.22
N GLY A 9 14.47 -4.34 31.77
CA GLY A 9 13.73 -4.96 30.65
C GLY A 9 14.14 -4.34 29.31
N ALA A 10 14.45 -5.18 28.32
CA ALA A 10 15.11 -4.80 27.07
C ALA A 10 14.32 -3.81 26.20
N ALA A 11 15.00 -2.80 25.67
CA ALA A 11 14.49 -2.03 24.53
C ALA A 11 14.38 -2.95 23.29
N LEU A 12 13.43 -2.66 22.38
CA LEU A 12 13.39 -3.27 21.04
C LEU A 12 14.81 -3.26 20.43
N PRO A 13 15.25 -4.33 19.73
CA PRO A 13 16.46 -4.22 18.93
C PRO A 13 16.33 -3.00 18.02
N ALA A 14 17.30 -2.09 18.07
CA ALA A 14 17.30 -0.91 17.22
C ALA A 14 17.68 -1.34 15.80
N PHE A 15 16.69 -1.76 15.01
CA PHE A 15 16.90 -2.01 13.60
C PHE A 15 17.07 -0.68 12.87
N SER A 16 18.03 -0.61 11.96
CA SER A 16 18.23 0.56 11.09
C SER A 16 17.22 0.62 9.95
N GLY A 17 16.55 -0.50 9.66
CA GLY A 17 15.55 -0.61 8.62
C GLY A 17 14.74 -1.91 8.65
N VAL A 18 13.71 -1.98 7.80
CA VAL A 18 12.84 -3.13 7.55
C VAL A 18 12.70 -3.29 6.03
N PHE A 19 13.11 -4.46 5.52
CA PHE A 19 12.99 -4.82 4.10
C PHE A 19 12.06 -6.02 3.96
N VAL A 20 11.01 -5.91 3.16
CA VAL A 20 9.93 -6.91 3.11
C VAL A 20 9.86 -7.56 1.73
N PHE A 21 9.72 -8.88 1.71
CA PHE A 21 9.53 -9.71 0.53
C PHE A 21 8.34 -10.62 0.78
N GLY A 22 7.48 -10.82 -0.21
CA GLY A 22 6.31 -11.65 -0.01
C GLY A 22 5.21 -11.50 -1.04
N ASP A 23 4.06 -12.02 -0.65
CA ASP A 23 2.82 -11.94 -1.42
C ASP A 23 1.85 -10.87 -0.86
N SER A 24 0.56 -11.01 -1.15
CA SER A 24 -0.51 -10.11 -0.71
C SER A 24 -0.61 -9.94 0.80
N LEU A 25 -0.10 -10.88 1.62
CA LEU A 25 -0.12 -10.78 3.08
C LEU A 25 0.72 -9.62 3.63
N VAL A 26 1.69 -9.13 2.86
CA VAL A 26 2.63 -8.08 3.27
C VAL A 26 2.84 -7.02 2.18
N ASP A 27 2.02 -7.03 1.13
CA ASP A 27 2.03 -6.04 0.06
C ASP A 27 1.52 -4.67 0.56
N PRO A 28 2.32 -3.59 0.47
CA PRO A 28 1.92 -2.22 0.80
C PRO A 28 1.22 -1.48 -0.36
N GLY A 29 0.64 -2.19 -1.33
CA GLY A 29 0.00 -1.61 -2.52
C GLY A 29 0.87 -1.54 -3.78
N ASN A 30 1.95 -2.32 -3.86
CA ASN A 30 2.74 -2.52 -5.06
C ASN A 30 1.90 -3.12 -6.21
N ASP A 31 1.02 -4.09 -5.92
CA ASP A 31 0.14 -4.68 -6.94
C ASP A 31 -0.84 -3.65 -7.53
N LEU A 32 -1.48 -2.84 -6.68
CA LEU A 32 -2.36 -1.75 -7.14
C LEU A 32 -1.59 -0.75 -8.00
N LYS A 33 -0.39 -0.34 -7.57
CA LYS A 33 0.47 0.56 -8.34
C LYS A 33 0.86 -0.05 -9.70
N ALA A 34 1.13 -1.35 -9.76
CA ALA A 34 1.51 -2.02 -11.01
C ALA A 34 0.32 -2.15 -11.96
N GLY A 35 -0.87 -2.44 -11.43
CA GLY A 35 -2.11 -2.44 -12.19
C GLY A 35 -2.41 -1.10 -12.85
N VAL A 36 -2.21 0.01 -12.11
CA VAL A 36 -2.38 1.38 -12.64
C VAL A 36 -1.31 1.72 -13.68
N LEU A 37 -0.05 1.34 -13.44
CA LEU A 37 1.09 1.68 -14.30
C LEU A 37 1.03 0.99 -15.67
N LEU A 38 0.63 -0.29 -15.73
CA LEU A 38 0.73 -1.11 -16.95
C LEU A 38 -0.50 -1.01 -17.87
N GLY A 39 -1.35 0.00 -17.68
CA GLY A 39 -2.42 0.33 -18.63
C GLY A 39 -3.49 -0.75 -18.83
N ARG A 40 -3.52 -1.78 -17.98
CA ARG A 40 -4.54 -2.85 -18.05
C ARG A 40 -5.83 -2.50 -17.32
N LEU A 41 -5.94 -1.31 -16.72
CA LEU A 41 -7.08 -0.93 -15.89
C LEU A 41 -7.70 0.39 -16.36
N PRO A 42 -8.66 0.40 -17.30
CA PRO A 42 -9.75 1.35 -17.17
C PRO A 42 -10.45 1.09 -15.83
N PHE A 43 -10.96 2.13 -15.17
CA PHE A 43 -11.71 2.07 -13.89
C PHE A 43 -12.88 1.05 -13.87
N VAL A 44 -13.27 0.52 -15.04
CA VAL A 44 -14.35 -0.44 -15.23
C VAL A 44 -13.86 -1.91 -15.25
N ASP A 45 -12.56 -2.15 -15.41
CA ASP A 45 -11.96 -3.48 -15.48
C ASP A 45 -10.83 -3.67 -14.45
N ILE A 46 -11.02 -3.18 -13.22
CA ILE A 46 -10.32 -3.74 -12.05
C ILE A 46 -10.44 -5.28 -12.16
N PRO A 47 -9.33 -6.05 -12.22
CA PRO A 47 -9.42 -7.50 -12.25
C PRO A 47 -10.21 -7.89 -11.00
N SER A 48 -11.09 -8.89 -11.12
CA SER A 48 -11.82 -9.40 -9.96
C SER A 48 -10.84 -9.71 -8.81
N GLY A 49 -10.74 -8.81 -7.81
CA GLY A 49 -9.84 -8.95 -6.67
C GLY A 49 -8.72 -7.91 -6.48
N ALA A 50 -8.56 -6.85 -7.28
CA ALA A 50 -7.52 -5.84 -6.97
C ALA A 50 -7.88 -4.95 -5.77
N PRO A 51 -6.89 -4.58 -4.92
CA PRO A 51 -7.15 -4.00 -3.61
C PRO A 51 -7.49 -2.50 -3.70
N THR A 52 -8.71 -2.18 -4.12
CA THR A 52 -9.18 -0.79 -4.31
C THR A 52 -10.02 -0.30 -3.13
N ALA A 53 -9.99 1.02 -2.87
CA ALA A 53 -10.77 1.64 -1.79
C ALA A 53 -12.28 1.40 -1.96
N ASP A 54 -12.77 1.38 -3.21
CA ASP A 54 -14.17 1.11 -3.54
C ASP A 54 -14.64 -0.31 -3.14
N GLN A 55 -13.69 -1.25 -3.06
CA GLN A 55 -13.93 -2.62 -2.60
C GLN A 55 -13.63 -2.79 -1.10
N GLY A 56 -13.29 -1.70 -0.39
CA GLY A 56 -13.01 -1.68 1.04
C GLY A 56 -11.56 -1.99 1.41
N TYR A 57 -10.65 -2.11 0.43
CA TYR A 57 -9.24 -2.34 0.69
C TYR A 57 -8.54 -1.04 1.08
N PHE A 58 -7.69 -1.11 2.09
CA PHE A 58 -7.03 0.05 2.66
C PHE A 58 -5.76 0.42 1.89
N GLN A 59 -5.79 1.54 1.17
CA GLN A 59 -4.61 2.12 0.53
C GLN A 59 -3.80 1.11 -0.32
N GLY A 60 -4.48 0.25 -1.08
CA GLY A 60 -3.83 -0.76 -1.91
C GLY A 60 -3.38 -2.03 -1.20
N ARG A 61 -3.52 -2.15 0.12
CA ARG A 61 -3.26 -3.40 0.84
C ARG A 61 -4.40 -4.38 0.65
N PHE A 62 -4.09 -5.67 0.62
CA PHE A 62 -5.08 -6.75 0.60
C PHE A 62 -5.74 -6.96 1.98
N THR A 63 -6.12 -5.90 2.67
CA THR A 63 -6.81 -5.94 3.96
C THR A 63 -7.54 -4.60 4.20
N ASP A 64 -8.34 -4.50 5.25
CA ASP A 64 -9.09 -3.30 5.64
C ASP A 64 -8.28 -2.31 6.50
N GLY A 65 -6.96 -2.47 6.56
CA GLY A 65 -6.05 -1.61 7.30
C GLY A 65 -4.58 -1.84 6.93
N TYR A 66 -3.67 -1.50 7.84
CA TYR A 66 -2.24 -1.83 7.67
C TYR A 66 -2.00 -3.33 7.83
N ASN A 67 -1.13 -3.88 6.98
CA ASN A 67 -0.74 -5.29 7.07
C ASN A 67 0.30 -5.51 8.19
N ALA A 68 0.66 -6.76 8.46
CA ALA A 68 1.55 -7.09 9.58
C ALA A 68 2.95 -6.48 9.42
N ALA A 69 3.46 -6.38 8.18
CA ALA A 69 4.77 -5.80 7.91
C ALA A 69 4.77 -4.27 8.07
N ASP A 70 3.71 -3.59 7.63
CA ASP A 70 3.47 -2.16 7.89
C ASP A 70 3.54 -1.91 9.41
N LEU A 71 2.84 -2.73 10.20
CA LEU A 71 2.74 -2.57 11.67
C LEU A 71 4.06 -2.86 12.40
N ILE A 72 4.79 -3.91 12.00
CA ILE A 72 6.15 -4.19 12.51
C ILE A 72 7.05 -3.00 12.24
N SER A 73 7.02 -2.47 11.03
CA SER A 73 7.89 -1.38 10.65
C SER A 73 7.53 -0.05 11.31
N ASN A 74 6.24 0.26 11.41
CA ASN A 74 5.73 1.37 12.22
C ASN A 74 6.25 1.29 13.66
N LYS A 75 6.27 0.09 14.25
CA LYS A 75 6.75 -0.09 15.63
C LYS A 75 8.26 0.08 15.77
N LEU A 76 9.03 -0.43 14.81
CA LEU A 76 10.50 -0.42 14.86
C LEU A 76 11.10 0.93 14.43
N LEU A 77 10.51 1.56 13.42
CA LEU A 77 11.10 2.68 12.69
C LEU A 77 10.24 3.95 12.71
N GLN A 78 9.02 3.90 13.26
CA GLN A 78 8.06 5.02 13.26
C GLN A 78 7.67 5.48 11.84
N ALA A 79 7.70 4.56 10.88
CA ALA A 79 7.26 4.79 9.51
C ALA A 79 6.64 3.51 8.92
N PRO A 80 5.63 3.62 8.05
CA PRO A 80 5.04 2.46 7.37
C PRO A 80 5.94 1.98 6.24
N THR A 81 5.85 0.70 5.88
CA THR A 81 6.65 0.13 4.78
C THR A 81 6.27 0.84 3.49
N GLN A 82 7.30 1.31 2.80
CA GLN A 82 7.13 2.00 1.53
C GLN A 82 7.07 0.97 0.40
N ALA A 83 6.04 1.08 -0.41
CA ALA A 83 5.90 0.33 -1.66
C ALA A 83 7.11 0.61 -2.55
N THR A 84 7.96 -0.40 -2.78
CA THR A 84 9.02 -0.29 -3.78
C THR A 84 8.58 -0.91 -5.08
N PHE A 85 8.44 -0.04 -6.08
CA PHE A 85 8.35 -0.51 -7.45
C PHE A 85 9.74 -0.93 -7.93
N PRO A 86 9.87 -2.06 -8.64
CA PRO A 86 11.14 -2.59 -9.10
C PRO A 86 11.93 -1.56 -9.89
N TYR A 87 13.13 -1.26 -9.42
CA TYR A 87 14.12 -0.60 -10.28
C TYR A 87 14.58 -1.54 -11.37
N GLY A 88 14.61 -1.00 -12.58
CA GLY A 88 15.04 -1.77 -13.73
C GLY A 88 13.98 -2.73 -14.24
N PHE A 89 12.71 -2.58 -13.83
CA PHE A 89 11.64 -3.03 -14.71
C PHE A 89 11.81 -2.28 -16.02
N LYS A 90 12.29 -2.99 -17.02
CA LYS A 90 12.08 -2.55 -18.39
C LYS A 90 10.64 -2.86 -18.66
N ASP A 91 9.87 -1.84 -18.98
CA ASP A 91 8.57 -2.08 -19.58
C ASP A 91 8.76 -3.19 -20.65
N PRO A 92 8.05 -4.33 -20.55
CA PRO A 92 8.33 -5.49 -21.39
C PRO A 92 8.03 -5.23 -22.87
N LEU A 93 7.35 -4.12 -23.18
CA LEU A 93 6.95 -3.67 -24.50
C LEU A 93 7.85 -2.51 -25.00
N LEU A 94 8.24 -1.59 -24.12
CA LEU A 94 8.93 -0.34 -24.44
C LEU A 94 10.44 -0.37 -24.13
N GLY A 95 10.89 -1.29 -23.27
CA GLY A 95 12.30 -1.41 -22.90
C GLY A 95 12.85 -0.26 -22.04
N LEU A 96 11.97 0.64 -21.58
CA LEU A 96 12.26 1.81 -20.75
C LEU A 96 12.42 1.41 -19.30
N SER A 97 13.45 1.92 -18.64
CA SER A 97 13.68 1.69 -17.21
C SER A 97 12.68 2.52 -16.41
N ILE A 98 11.80 1.85 -15.68
CA ILE A 98 10.90 2.49 -14.71
C ILE A 98 11.76 2.83 -13.48
N PRO A 99 11.90 4.13 -13.11
CA PRO A 99 12.67 4.53 -11.93
C PRO A 99 11.99 4.06 -10.64
N PHE A 100 12.75 3.99 -9.55
CA PHE A 100 12.20 3.62 -8.24
C PHE A 100 11.11 4.60 -7.82
N LEU A 101 9.97 4.06 -7.39
CA LEU A 101 8.84 4.79 -6.84
C LEU A 101 9.03 5.18 -5.35
N ASN A 102 10.18 4.86 -4.75
CA ASN A 102 10.61 5.27 -3.41
C ASN A 102 12.14 5.13 -3.24
N ARG A 103 12.73 6.02 -2.42
CA ARG A 103 14.16 6.16 -2.10
C ARG A 103 15.06 4.94 -2.40
N PRO A 104 16.15 5.10 -3.18
CA PRO A 104 17.25 4.13 -3.25
C PRO A 104 17.97 3.89 -1.91
N ASP A 105 17.71 4.73 -0.89
CA ASP A 105 18.32 4.75 0.45
C ASP A 105 17.28 4.67 1.60
N GLY A 106 16.07 4.18 1.33
CA GLY A 106 15.02 4.01 2.33
C GLY A 106 15.34 2.91 3.34
N ALA A 107 15.19 3.23 4.63
CA ALA A 107 15.26 2.25 5.71
C ALA A 107 14.04 1.31 5.74
N ASN A 108 13.00 1.52 4.93
CA ASN A 108 11.73 0.83 5.12
C ASN A 108 11.03 0.51 3.80
N LEU A 109 11.47 -0.56 3.14
CA LEU A 109 11.09 -0.87 1.76
C LEU A 109 10.39 -2.22 1.69
N SER A 110 9.32 -2.33 0.92
CA SER A 110 8.67 -3.61 0.64
C SER A 110 8.60 -3.89 -0.85
N PHE A 111 9.21 -5.01 -1.22
CA PHE A 111 9.25 -5.61 -2.55
C PHE A 111 8.14 -6.63 -2.75
N ALA A 112 7.22 -6.80 -1.78
CA ALA A 112 6.14 -7.77 -1.85
C ALA A 112 5.08 -7.38 -2.87
N TYR A 113 4.46 -8.38 -3.51
CA TYR A 113 3.44 -8.19 -4.53
C TYR A 113 2.27 -9.16 -4.34
N GLY A 114 1.05 -8.64 -4.41
CA GLY A 114 -0.16 -9.46 -4.50
C GLY A 114 -0.04 -10.54 -5.58
N GLY A 115 -0.36 -11.78 -5.21
CA GLY A 115 -0.29 -12.92 -6.13
C GLY A 115 1.10 -13.51 -6.40
N ALA A 116 2.17 -12.99 -5.79
CA ALA A 116 3.51 -13.56 -5.94
C ALA A 116 3.58 -15.02 -5.43
N LEU A 117 4.33 -15.85 -6.15
CA LEU A 117 4.65 -17.23 -5.75
C LEU A 117 6.13 -17.36 -5.36
N ALA A 118 6.44 -18.32 -4.50
CA ALA A 118 7.83 -18.71 -4.25
C ALA A 118 8.47 -19.31 -5.52
N LEU A 119 7.72 -20.10 -6.29
CA LEU A 119 8.21 -20.83 -7.47
C LEU A 119 7.95 -20.12 -8.82
N GLN A 120 7.55 -18.85 -8.81
CA GLN A 120 7.33 -18.08 -10.03
C GLN A 120 8.66 -17.69 -10.67
N GLY A 121 8.69 -17.71 -12.00
CA GLY A 121 9.86 -17.25 -12.74
C GLY A 121 10.00 -15.73 -12.74
N PRO A 122 11.14 -15.19 -13.22
CA PRO A 122 11.54 -13.80 -12.97
C PRO A 122 10.75 -12.71 -13.74
N PHE A 123 9.74 -13.04 -14.55
CA PHE A 123 9.10 -12.11 -15.49
C PHE A 123 7.58 -12.27 -15.54
N ASP A 124 6.91 -11.96 -14.43
CA ASP A 124 5.45 -11.85 -14.36
C ASP A 124 5.05 -10.53 -13.69
N LEU A 125 3.78 -10.13 -13.84
CA LEU A 125 3.24 -8.87 -13.29
C LEU A 125 3.37 -8.79 -11.76
N ALA A 126 3.28 -9.95 -11.09
CA ALA A 126 3.67 -10.12 -9.70
C ALA A 126 5.02 -10.85 -9.67
N PRO A 127 6.16 -10.19 -9.35
CA PRO A 127 7.45 -10.85 -9.29
C PRO A 127 7.45 -11.94 -8.20
N GLY A 128 7.94 -13.14 -8.56
CA GLY A 128 8.22 -14.21 -7.61
C GLY A 128 9.32 -13.83 -6.61
N LEU A 129 9.51 -14.65 -5.57
CA LEU A 129 10.47 -14.33 -4.50
C LEU A 129 11.89 -14.04 -5.03
N ASP A 130 12.35 -14.80 -6.02
CA ASP A 130 13.68 -14.65 -6.64
C ASP A 130 13.85 -13.30 -7.36
N ALA A 131 12.80 -12.82 -8.01
CA ALA A 131 12.77 -11.51 -8.62
C ALA A 131 12.74 -10.40 -7.57
N GLN A 132 11.94 -10.55 -6.50
CA GLN A 132 11.88 -9.57 -5.40
C GLN A 132 13.24 -9.42 -4.69
N THR A 133 13.88 -10.53 -4.31
CA THR A 133 15.23 -10.52 -3.72
C THR A 133 16.27 -10.08 -4.74
N GLY A 134 16.13 -10.47 -6.01
CA GLY A 134 16.98 -10.04 -7.12
C GLY A 134 16.98 -8.51 -7.31
N ILE A 135 15.83 -7.85 -7.16
CA ILE A 135 15.74 -6.38 -7.16
C ILE A 135 16.53 -5.81 -5.97
N TYR A 136 16.34 -6.39 -4.78
CA TYR A 136 17.14 -6.03 -3.61
C TYR A 136 18.66 -6.24 -3.84
N HIS A 137 19.05 -7.09 -4.80
CA HIS A 137 20.45 -7.30 -5.13
C HIS A 137 21.19 -6.09 -5.72
N HIS A 138 20.45 -5.07 -6.13
CA HIS A 138 21.00 -3.79 -6.56
C HIS A 138 21.32 -2.83 -5.41
N PHE A 139 20.86 -3.12 -4.18
CA PHE A 139 21.10 -2.30 -3.00
C PHE A 139 22.33 -2.75 -2.21
N THR A 140 22.90 -1.82 -1.45
CA THR A 140 23.95 -2.13 -0.47
C THR A 140 23.29 -2.79 0.75
N PRO A 141 23.73 -4.00 1.17
CA PRO A 141 23.10 -4.71 2.26
C PRO A 141 23.33 -4.00 3.60
N ASP A 142 22.25 -3.76 4.33
CA ASP A 142 22.29 -3.22 5.69
C ASP A 142 22.29 -4.37 6.72
N PRO A 143 23.41 -4.59 7.44
CA PRO A 143 23.50 -5.63 8.46
C PRO A 143 22.69 -5.31 9.72
N ASN A 144 22.22 -4.08 9.94
CA ASN A 144 21.43 -3.73 11.13
C ASN A 144 19.93 -3.66 10.84
N ALA A 145 19.49 -3.93 9.61
CA ALA A 145 18.09 -3.95 9.23
C ALA A 145 17.46 -5.34 9.44
N LEU A 146 16.14 -5.36 9.63
CA LEU A 146 15.30 -6.56 9.65
C LEU A 146 14.80 -6.87 8.24
N TYR A 147 14.87 -8.13 7.83
CA TYR A 147 14.40 -8.59 6.52
C TYR A 147 13.25 -9.57 6.73
N VAL A 148 12.05 -9.21 6.29
CA VAL A 148 10.83 -10.00 6.47
C VAL A 148 10.51 -10.73 5.18
N VAL A 149 10.33 -12.06 5.25
CA VAL A 149 9.93 -12.91 4.12
C VAL A 149 8.61 -13.59 4.47
N ALA A 150 7.54 -13.32 3.71
CA ALA A 150 6.23 -13.94 3.90
C ALA A 150 5.63 -14.36 2.55
N ILE A 151 5.82 -15.63 2.17
CA ILE A 151 5.42 -16.15 0.86
C ILE A 151 5.19 -17.67 0.91
N GLY A 152 4.51 -18.20 -0.10
CA GLY A 152 4.32 -19.64 -0.33
C GLY A 152 2.86 -20.10 -0.20
N SER A 153 1.98 -19.24 0.32
CA SER A 153 0.54 -19.51 0.44
C SER A 153 -0.12 -19.70 -0.93
N ASN A 154 0.21 -18.86 -1.90
CA ASN A 154 -0.29 -18.98 -3.27
C ASN A 154 0.15 -20.31 -3.93
N ASP A 155 1.41 -20.73 -3.73
CA ASP A 155 1.91 -21.99 -4.29
C ASP A 155 1.16 -23.22 -3.74
N VAL A 156 0.78 -23.19 -2.45
CA VAL A 156 0.00 -24.27 -1.83
C VAL A 156 -1.44 -24.29 -2.35
N ILE A 157 -2.07 -23.12 -2.53
CA ILE A 157 -3.42 -22.99 -3.09
C ILE A 157 -3.47 -23.57 -4.51
N ASP A 158 -2.45 -23.30 -5.34
CA ASP A 158 -2.35 -23.77 -6.73
C ASP A 158 -2.27 -25.30 -6.88
N LEU A 159 -1.84 -26.02 -5.84
CA LEU A 159 -1.84 -27.49 -5.85
C LEU A 159 -3.26 -28.06 -5.78
N VAL A 160 -4.22 -27.31 -5.25
CA VAL A 160 -5.60 -27.74 -5.06
C VAL A 160 -6.53 -26.64 -5.56
N PRO A 161 -6.72 -26.52 -6.90
CA PRO A 161 -7.64 -25.54 -7.45
C PRO A 161 -9.08 -25.83 -7.01
N LYS A 162 -9.96 -24.83 -7.03
CA LYS A 162 -11.38 -24.98 -6.66
C LYS A 162 -12.16 -25.95 -7.53
N SER A 163 -11.78 -26.06 -8.80
CA SER A 163 -12.37 -26.94 -9.81
C SER A 163 -11.26 -27.65 -10.59
N GLY A 164 -11.51 -28.90 -10.99
CA GLY A 164 -10.50 -29.73 -11.67
C GLY A 164 -9.64 -30.54 -10.70
N ASP A 165 -8.70 -31.31 -11.24
CA ASP A 165 -7.95 -32.31 -10.48
C ASP A 165 -6.82 -31.68 -9.63
N PRO A 166 -6.76 -31.93 -8.31
CA PRO A 166 -5.61 -31.56 -7.49
C PRO A 166 -4.32 -32.27 -7.91
N VAL A 167 -3.18 -31.62 -7.69
CA VAL A 167 -1.87 -32.27 -7.73
C VAL A 167 -1.74 -33.17 -6.51
N THR A 168 -1.37 -34.45 -6.69
CA THR A 168 -1.32 -35.43 -5.59
C THR A 168 -0.07 -36.32 -5.62
N GLY A 169 0.17 -37.02 -4.50
CA GLY A 169 1.26 -37.99 -4.36
C GLY A 169 2.65 -37.37 -4.56
N ALA A 170 3.55 -38.11 -5.23
CA ALA A 170 4.93 -37.69 -5.42
C ALA A 170 5.11 -36.34 -6.14
N ALA A 171 4.15 -35.97 -6.99
CA ALA A 171 4.19 -34.67 -7.68
C ALA A 171 3.89 -33.51 -6.72
N ALA A 172 2.96 -33.69 -5.78
CA ALA A 172 2.68 -32.72 -4.73
C ALA A 172 3.87 -32.62 -3.77
N ASP A 173 4.42 -33.75 -3.31
CA ASP A 173 5.60 -33.77 -2.43
C ASP A 173 6.80 -33.04 -3.04
N ALA A 174 7.04 -33.23 -4.34
CA ALA A 174 8.12 -32.55 -5.05
C ALA A 174 7.90 -31.03 -5.12
N ARG A 175 6.67 -30.57 -5.36
CA ARG A 175 6.34 -29.14 -5.38
C ARG A 175 6.44 -28.50 -4.00
N LEU A 176 5.90 -29.16 -2.96
CA LEU A 176 5.98 -28.70 -1.57
C LEU A 176 7.44 -28.58 -1.10
N SER A 177 8.30 -29.53 -1.47
CA SER A 177 9.74 -29.45 -1.21
C SER A 177 10.39 -28.32 -1.99
N ALA A 178 10.00 -28.08 -3.24
CA ALA A 178 10.55 -26.99 -4.05
C ALA A 178 10.22 -25.62 -3.43
N ILE A 179 8.99 -25.40 -2.95
CA ILE A 179 8.59 -24.16 -2.26
C ILE A 179 9.53 -23.86 -1.09
N ALA A 180 9.70 -24.84 -0.18
CA ALA A 180 10.56 -24.72 0.99
C ALA A 180 12.04 -24.45 0.61
N SER A 181 12.54 -25.17 -0.39
CA SER A 181 13.92 -25.02 -0.85
C SER A 181 14.17 -23.68 -1.54
N GLU A 182 13.20 -23.13 -2.28
CA GLU A 182 13.33 -21.83 -2.94
C GLU A 182 13.35 -20.69 -1.92
N ILE A 183 12.41 -20.68 -0.95
CA ILE A 183 12.42 -19.69 0.15
C ILE A 183 13.74 -19.74 0.91
N THR A 184 14.21 -20.95 1.26
CA THR A 184 15.47 -21.14 1.97
C THR A 184 16.68 -20.71 1.14
N LYS A 185 16.66 -20.95 -0.17
CA LYS A 185 17.70 -20.49 -1.12
C LYS A 185 17.79 -18.98 -1.15
N GLU A 186 16.67 -18.27 -1.22
CA GLU A 186 16.64 -16.81 -1.27
C GLU A 186 17.07 -16.19 0.07
N VAL A 187 16.66 -16.76 1.20
CA VAL A 187 17.15 -16.39 2.54
C VAL A 187 18.68 -16.59 2.65
N ALA A 188 19.21 -17.70 2.15
CA ALA A 188 20.66 -17.95 2.13
C ALA A 188 21.41 -16.92 1.27
N GLN A 189 20.83 -16.47 0.16
CA GLN A 189 21.41 -15.43 -0.69
C GLN A 189 21.45 -14.07 0.01
N LEU A 190 20.41 -13.70 0.77
CA LEU A 190 20.44 -12.50 1.62
C LEU A 190 21.62 -12.54 2.61
N TYR A 191 21.79 -13.64 3.33
CA TYR A 191 22.92 -13.82 4.26
C TYR A 191 24.28 -13.76 3.56
N ALA A 192 24.40 -14.38 2.37
CA ALA A 192 25.64 -14.36 1.59
C ALA A 192 26.06 -12.95 1.16
N ARG A 193 25.11 -12.00 1.11
CA ARG A 193 25.37 -10.60 0.79
C ARG A 193 25.69 -9.75 2.02
N GLY A 194 25.49 -10.24 3.24
CA GLY A 194 25.83 -9.53 4.47
C GLY A 194 24.64 -9.05 5.29
N VAL A 195 23.42 -9.48 4.94
CA VAL A 195 22.25 -9.39 5.83
C VAL A 195 22.52 -10.17 7.11
N GLN A 196 22.06 -9.68 8.25
CA GLN A 196 22.24 -10.36 9.56
C GLN A 196 20.92 -10.74 10.22
N HIS A 197 19.79 -10.07 9.95
CA HIS A 197 18.54 -10.29 10.69
C HIS A 197 17.39 -10.62 9.74
N VAL A 198 17.04 -11.90 9.60
CA VAL A 198 15.93 -12.33 8.74
C VAL A 198 14.80 -12.90 9.61
N LEU A 199 13.57 -12.47 9.33
CA LEU A 199 12.35 -13.09 9.80
C LEU A 199 11.66 -13.78 8.62
N VAL A 200 11.33 -15.05 8.78
CA VAL A 200 10.51 -15.80 7.82
C VAL A 200 9.17 -16.10 8.49
N ALA A 201 8.08 -15.62 7.89
CA ALA A 201 6.75 -16.05 8.27
C ALA A 201 6.54 -17.47 7.74
N GLY A 202 6.23 -18.41 8.64
CA GLY A 202 5.82 -19.76 8.26
C GLY A 202 4.58 -19.73 7.37
N ILE A 203 4.26 -20.87 6.75
CA ILE A 203 3.13 -20.95 5.81
C ILE A 203 1.83 -21.13 6.62
N PRO A 204 0.86 -20.20 6.54
CA PRO A 204 -0.41 -20.31 7.26
C PRO A 204 -1.28 -21.44 6.69
N ASP A 205 -2.26 -21.90 7.46
CA ASP A 205 -3.21 -22.91 7.00
C ASP A 205 -4.23 -22.31 6.02
N VAL A 206 -3.88 -22.33 4.74
CA VAL A 206 -4.71 -21.81 3.64
C VAL A 206 -5.89 -22.71 3.27
N GLY A 207 -6.08 -23.87 3.94
CA GLY A 207 -7.31 -24.66 3.81
C GLY A 207 -8.49 -24.09 4.62
N LEU A 208 -8.20 -23.13 5.50
CA LEU A 208 -9.17 -22.47 6.38
C LEU A 208 -9.77 -21.19 5.79
N ILE A 209 -9.22 -20.67 4.68
CA ILE A 209 -9.71 -19.44 4.05
C ILE A 209 -11.16 -19.59 3.55
N PRO A 210 -11.96 -18.51 3.56
CA PRO A 210 -13.33 -18.54 3.04
C PRO A 210 -13.44 -18.91 1.56
N ASP A 211 -12.39 -18.68 0.75
CA ASP A 211 -12.41 -18.88 -0.70
C ASP A 211 -12.86 -20.29 -1.08
N TYR A 212 -12.35 -21.35 -0.45
CA TYR A 212 -12.70 -22.74 -0.77
C TYR A 212 -14.18 -23.11 -0.55
N ARG A 213 -15.00 -22.23 0.02
CA ARG A 213 -16.45 -22.44 0.12
C ARG A 213 -17.08 -22.57 -1.26
N GLY A 214 -17.91 -23.59 -1.45
CA GLY A 214 -18.55 -23.86 -2.74
C GLY A 214 -17.65 -24.56 -3.77
N ALA A 215 -16.42 -24.94 -3.40
CA ALA A 215 -15.56 -25.77 -4.25
C ALA A 215 -16.11 -27.19 -4.43
N GLU A 216 -15.72 -27.86 -5.51
CA GLU A 216 -16.08 -29.25 -5.74
C GLU A 216 -15.51 -30.13 -4.63
N ASN A 217 -16.35 -30.91 -3.95
CA ASN A 217 -15.93 -31.68 -2.77
C ASN A 217 -15.22 -30.81 -1.72
N GLU A 218 -15.75 -29.60 -1.46
CA GLU A 218 -15.20 -28.58 -0.55
C GLU A 218 -14.47 -29.15 0.67
N ALA A 219 -15.12 -30.02 1.46
CA ALA A 219 -14.52 -30.57 2.68
C ALA A 219 -13.22 -31.36 2.41
N ALA A 220 -13.17 -32.11 1.31
CA ALA A 220 -11.98 -32.86 0.93
C ALA A 220 -10.87 -31.93 0.40
N ARG A 221 -11.21 -30.90 -0.37
CA ARG A 221 -10.22 -29.92 -0.85
C ARG A 221 -9.62 -29.11 0.30
N ARG A 222 -10.46 -28.58 1.19
CA ARG A 222 -10.01 -27.84 2.38
C ARG A 222 -9.09 -28.69 3.24
N SER A 223 -9.47 -29.94 3.52
CA SER A 223 -8.63 -30.88 4.26
C SER A 223 -7.31 -31.17 3.56
N LEU A 224 -7.30 -31.29 2.23
CA LEU A 224 -6.09 -31.55 1.45
C LEU A 224 -5.15 -30.34 1.45
N VAL A 225 -5.69 -29.14 1.29
CA VAL A 225 -4.94 -27.87 1.32
C VAL A 225 -4.33 -27.65 2.70
N SER A 226 -5.07 -27.87 3.79
CA SER A 226 -4.51 -27.80 5.15
C SER A 226 -3.35 -28.78 5.34
N THR A 227 -3.50 -30.01 4.83
CA THR A 227 -2.42 -31.01 4.88
C THR A 227 -1.19 -30.54 4.09
N TYR A 228 -1.38 -29.87 2.96
CA TYR A 228 -0.29 -29.33 2.14
C TYR A 228 0.37 -28.11 2.79
N ALA A 229 -0.39 -27.22 3.42
CA ALA A 229 0.14 -26.10 4.20
C ALA A 229 1.00 -26.59 5.37
N GLU A 230 0.49 -27.53 6.18
CA GLU A 230 1.23 -28.17 7.27
C GLU A 230 2.53 -28.83 6.77
N ARG A 231 2.46 -29.51 5.61
CA ARG A 231 3.62 -30.19 5.03
C ARG A 231 4.66 -29.21 4.49
N ALA A 232 4.23 -28.15 3.79
CA ALA A 232 5.11 -27.11 3.27
C ALA A 232 5.82 -26.38 4.41
N ASP A 233 5.08 -25.98 5.46
CA ASP A 233 5.62 -25.32 6.65
C ASP A 233 6.64 -26.20 7.38
N ALA A 234 6.34 -27.50 7.55
CA ALA A 234 7.28 -28.44 8.15
C ALA A 234 8.57 -28.64 7.33
N LEU A 235 8.47 -28.63 6.00
CA LEU A 235 9.63 -28.69 5.11
C LEU A 235 10.45 -27.40 5.17
N LEU A 236 9.78 -26.24 5.14
CA LEU A 236 10.42 -24.93 5.27
C LEU A 236 11.20 -24.83 6.58
N LYS A 237 10.59 -25.20 7.71
CA LYS A 237 11.25 -25.22 9.03
C LYS A 237 12.47 -26.14 9.07
N ALA A 238 12.41 -27.29 8.41
CA ALA A 238 13.53 -28.21 8.32
C ALA A 238 14.68 -27.63 7.48
N ASP A 239 14.37 -27.03 6.34
CA ASP A 239 15.36 -26.43 5.43
C ASP A 239 16.01 -25.19 6.09
N LEU A 240 15.22 -24.31 6.72
CA LEU A 240 15.70 -23.16 7.49
C LEU A 240 16.59 -23.58 8.67
N GLY A 241 16.22 -24.64 9.41
CA GLY A 241 17.04 -25.19 10.50
C GLY A 241 18.37 -25.81 10.02
N GLY A 242 18.49 -26.10 8.73
CA GLY A 242 19.73 -26.54 8.09
C GLY A 242 20.65 -25.43 7.61
N LEU A 243 20.22 -24.16 7.64
CA LEU A 243 21.03 -23.03 7.19
C LEU A 243 22.24 -22.79 8.08
N THR A 244 23.39 -22.60 7.46
CA THR A 244 24.58 -22.10 8.16
C THR A 244 24.56 -20.58 8.18
N LEU A 245 24.30 -20.00 9.35
CA LEU A 245 24.20 -18.56 9.51
C LEU A 245 25.59 -17.90 9.65
N PRO A 246 25.78 -16.67 9.12
CA PRO A 246 26.95 -15.85 9.43
C PRO A 246 27.09 -15.61 10.95
N ALA A 247 28.31 -15.30 11.40
CA ALA A 247 28.55 -15.02 12.81
C ALA A 247 27.78 -13.76 13.26
N GLY A 248 26.92 -13.93 14.28
CA GLY A 248 26.08 -12.85 14.83
C GLY A 248 24.72 -12.69 14.16
N ALA A 249 24.46 -13.45 13.08
CA ALA A 249 23.19 -13.39 12.37
C ALA A 249 22.07 -14.11 13.14
N THR A 250 20.84 -13.63 12.96
CA THR A 250 19.63 -14.15 13.58
C THR A 250 18.60 -14.50 12.52
N LEU A 251 18.04 -15.71 12.62
CA LEU A 251 16.89 -16.17 11.84
C LEU A 251 15.70 -16.36 12.79
N THR A 252 14.64 -15.57 12.59
CA THR A 252 13.37 -15.69 13.32
C THR A 252 12.38 -16.45 12.44
N ASP A 253 11.99 -17.65 12.88
CA ASP A 253 10.93 -18.45 12.26
C ASP A 253 9.62 -18.18 13.00
N TYR A 254 8.68 -17.46 12.37
CA TYR A 254 7.39 -17.15 12.98
C TYR A 254 6.38 -18.27 12.68
N ASN A 255 5.78 -18.83 13.73
CA ASN A 255 4.85 -19.95 13.63
C ASN A 255 3.44 -19.51 13.21
N PHE A 256 3.30 -19.05 11.97
CA PHE A 256 2.03 -18.55 11.44
C PHE A 256 0.95 -19.65 11.40
N LEU A 257 1.33 -20.88 11.04
CA LEU A 257 0.44 -22.04 11.11
C LEU A 257 -0.18 -22.21 12.52
N GLY A 258 0.65 -22.09 13.56
CA GLY A 258 0.19 -22.14 14.96
C GLY A 258 -0.81 -21.05 15.32
N TYR A 259 -0.56 -19.81 14.90
CA TYR A 259 -1.51 -18.69 15.06
C TYR A 259 -2.86 -19.03 14.42
N THR A 260 -2.87 -19.49 13.16
CA THR A 260 -4.12 -19.81 12.47
C THR A 260 -4.93 -20.88 13.20
N HIS A 261 -4.29 -21.95 13.68
CA HIS A 261 -4.96 -23.01 14.44
C HIS A 261 -5.45 -22.54 15.80
N ALA A 262 -4.71 -21.67 16.50
CA ALA A 262 -5.09 -21.14 17.79
C ALA A 262 -6.32 -20.23 17.71
N VAL A 263 -6.36 -19.34 16.71
CA VAL A 263 -7.50 -18.45 16.46
C VAL A 263 -8.76 -19.25 16.11
N ILE A 264 -8.65 -20.29 15.28
CA ILE A 264 -9.81 -21.14 14.95
C ILE A 264 -10.29 -21.96 16.15
N ALA A 265 -9.38 -22.39 17.02
CA ALA A 265 -9.73 -23.18 18.20
C ALA A 265 -10.48 -22.37 19.27
N ASP A 266 -10.11 -21.09 19.48
CA ASP A 266 -10.78 -20.19 20.42
C ASP A 266 -10.93 -18.76 19.89
N PRO A 267 -11.82 -18.53 18.92
CA PRO A 267 -11.98 -17.21 18.29
C PRO A 267 -12.24 -16.06 19.27
N ALA A 268 -13.01 -16.33 20.33
CA ALA A 268 -13.40 -15.33 21.30
C ALA A 268 -12.22 -14.83 22.13
N ALA A 269 -11.25 -15.69 22.43
CA ALA A 269 -10.01 -15.30 23.10
C ALA A 269 -9.16 -14.32 22.27
N TYR A 270 -9.30 -14.38 20.93
CA TYR A 270 -8.63 -13.48 20.00
C TYR A 270 -9.56 -12.35 19.51
N GLY A 271 -10.71 -12.16 20.14
CA GLY A 271 -11.64 -11.07 19.80
C GLY A 271 -12.36 -11.25 18.46
N PHE A 272 -12.40 -12.46 17.90
CA PHE A 272 -13.14 -12.76 16.67
C PHE A 272 -14.51 -13.36 16.97
N THR A 273 -15.53 -12.82 16.32
CA THR A 273 -16.91 -13.34 16.32
C THR A 273 -17.23 -14.13 15.05
N ASN A 274 -16.48 -13.89 13.97
CA ASN A 274 -16.59 -14.60 12.70
C ASN A 274 -15.21 -14.98 12.16
N VAL A 275 -14.88 -16.27 12.24
CA VAL A 275 -13.62 -16.83 11.73
C VAL A 275 -13.81 -17.67 10.47
N THR A 276 -14.99 -17.58 9.86
CA THR A 276 -15.39 -18.54 8.83
C THR A 276 -15.89 -17.86 7.56
N GLN A 277 -16.40 -16.63 7.65
CA GLN A 277 -16.84 -15.82 6.51
C GLN A 277 -15.94 -14.59 6.37
N ALA A 278 -15.87 -14.08 5.15
CA ALA A 278 -15.24 -12.81 4.84
C ALA A 278 -16.14 -11.66 5.28
N ARG A 279 -15.56 -10.56 5.79
CA ARG A 279 -16.27 -9.31 6.06
C ARG A 279 -17.02 -8.82 4.82
N THR A 280 -16.37 -8.85 3.65
CA THR A 280 -16.93 -8.41 2.36
C THR A 280 -18.15 -9.23 1.89
N SER A 281 -18.38 -10.42 2.46
CA SER A 281 -19.50 -11.30 2.08
C SER A 281 -20.83 -11.00 2.80
N VAL A 282 -20.84 -10.08 3.76
CA VAL A 282 -22.03 -9.71 4.55
C VAL A 282 -22.64 -8.43 3.97
N GLN A 283 -23.89 -8.51 3.47
CA GLN A 283 -24.60 -7.48 2.69
C GLN A 283 -24.26 -6.00 3.01
N ALA A 284 -23.93 -5.25 1.96
CA ALA A 284 -23.82 -3.79 1.96
C ALA A 284 -25.11 -3.14 2.48
N GLY A 285 -25.09 -2.67 3.73
CA GLY A 285 -26.25 -2.05 4.39
C GLY A 285 -26.34 -2.29 5.89
N ALA A 286 -25.56 -3.24 6.42
CA ALA A 286 -25.33 -3.44 7.85
C ALA A 286 -23.83 -3.58 8.15
N LEU A 287 -22.99 -2.89 7.36
CA LEU A 287 -21.56 -2.82 7.63
C LEU A 287 -21.38 -2.02 8.92
N ASP A 288 -20.90 -2.69 9.96
CA ASP A 288 -20.19 -2.00 11.03
C ASP A 288 -19.09 -1.16 10.36
N PRO A 289 -19.08 0.18 10.53
CA PRO A 289 -18.08 1.04 9.91
C PRO A 289 -16.65 0.57 10.19
N VAL A 290 -16.43 -0.15 11.29
CA VAL A 290 -15.10 -0.52 11.81
C VAL A 290 -14.72 -2.00 11.56
N GLY A 291 -15.64 -2.86 11.12
CA GLY A 291 -15.30 -4.25 10.70
C GLY A 291 -14.91 -5.23 11.80
N HIS A 292 -15.18 -4.90 13.05
CA HIS A 292 -14.68 -5.66 14.20
C HIS A 292 -15.19 -7.11 14.25
N GLY A 293 -14.29 -8.01 14.66
CA GLY A 293 -14.61 -9.40 14.95
C GLY A 293 -14.61 -10.35 13.76
N PHE A 294 -14.19 -9.93 12.57
CA PHE A 294 -13.94 -10.82 11.43
C PHE A 294 -12.45 -11.19 11.36
N LEU A 295 -12.12 -12.48 11.24
CA LEU A 295 -10.75 -12.93 10.97
C LEU A 295 -10.32 -12.59 9.54
N PHE A 296 -11.25 -12.68 8.60
CA PHE A 296 -11.00 -12.49 7.18
C PHE A 296 -11.68 -11.21 6.68
N PHE A 297 -10.89 -10.37 6.01
CA PHE A 297 -11.41 -9.21 5.30
C PHE A 297 -12.18 -9.67 4.06
N ASP A 298 -11.50 -10.37 3.14
CA ASP A 298 -12.06 -10.94 1.93
C ASP A 298 -12.00 -12.49 1.93
N ALA A 299 -12.15 -13.13 0.78
CA ALA A 299 -12.15 -14.58 0.67
C ALA A 299 -10.79 -15.25 0.98
N PHE A 300 -9.70 -14.50 0.97
CA PHE A 300 -8.33 -14.99 1.11
C PHE A 300 -7.61 -14.37 2.30
N HIS A 301 -7.79 -13.06 2.50
CA HIS A 301 -6.88 -12.24 3.29
C HIS A 301 -7.40 -11.97 4.71
N PRO A 302 -6.49 -11.91 5.71
CA PRO A 302 -6.84 -11.53 7.07
C PRO A 302 -7.36 -10.10 7.16
N SER A 303 -8.15 -9.81 8.20
CA SER A 303 -8.50 -8.44 8.57
C SER A 303 -7.32 -7.70 9.21
N ALA A 304 -7.44 -6.38 9.31
CA ALA A 304 -6.50 -5.52 10.00
C ALA A 304 -6.30 -5.97 11.46
N GLN A 305 -7.37 -6.40 12.14
CA GLN A 305 -7.32 -6.96 13.50
C GLN A 305 -6.40 -8.19 13.56
N ALA A 306 -6.51 -9.09 12.58
CA ALA A 306 -5.67 -10.27 12.51
C ALA A 306 -4.20 -9.92 12.20
N HIS A 307 -3.97 -8.98 11.27
CA HIS A 307 -2.63 -8.47 10.99
C HIS A 307 -1.97 -7.81 12.21
N ALA A 308 -2.75 -7.09 13.02
CA ALA A 308 -2.25 -6.48 14.26
C ALA A 308 -1.84 -7.53 15.31
N GLN A 309 -2.60 -8.62 15.46
CA GLN A 309 -2.23 -9.72 16.35
C GLN A 309 -0.95 -10.42 15.89
N ILE A 310 -0.85 -10.71 14.59
CA ILE A 310 0.35 -11.31 13.97
C ILE A 310 1.57 -10.41 14.18
N ALA A 311 1.45 -9.11 13.94
CA ALA A 311 2.52 -8.15 14.16
C ALA A 311 2.95 -8.10 15.64
N GLY A 312 1.98 -8.14 16.57
CA GLY A 312 2.23 -8.20 18.01
C GLY A 312 3.04 -9.45 18.41
N GLU A 313 2.62 -10.64 17.96
CA GLU A 313 3.34 -11.88 18.25
C GLU A 313 4.76 -11.88 17.66
N ILE A 314 4.94 -11.32 16.46
CA ILE A 314 6.24 -11.16 15.83
C ILE A 314 7.13 -10.21 16.63
N LEU A 315 6.60 -9.05 17.05
CA LEU A 315 7.35 -8.09 17.86
C LEU A 315 7.75 -8.68 19.22
N ASP A 316 6.87 -9.46 19.84
CA ASP A 316 7.18 -10.19 21.08
C ASP A 316 8.28 -11.25 20.86
N ALA A 317 8.24 -11.97 19.73
CA ALA A 317 9.26 -12.93 19.33
C ALA A 317 10.62 -12.24 19.05
N LEU A 318 10.61 -11.00 18.57
CA LEU A 318 11.82 -10.19 18.39
C LEU A 318 12.38 -9.62 19.71
N GLN A 319 11.58 -9.54 20.79
CA GLN A 319 11.95 -8.84 22.01
C GLN A 319 12.17 -9.68 23.27
N GLY A 320 11.55 -10.85 23.41
CA GLY A 320 11.62 -11.60 24.67
C GLY A 320 11.03 -10.84 25.88
N ALA A 321 9.71 -10.89 26.03
CA ALA A 321 8.85 -10.52 27.19
C ALA A 321 8.99 -9.09 27.84
N PRO A 322 7.88 -8.32 27.97
CA PRO A 322 7.91 -6.95 28.52
C PRO A 322 7.70 -6.83 30.06
N PRO A 323 8.13 -5.72 30.74
CA PRO A 323 7.87 -5.42 32.18
C PRO A 323 6.82 -4.29 32.45
N SER A 324 6.39 -4.08 33.72
CA SER A 324 5.26 -3.20 34.17
C SER A 324 5.56 -2.13 35.26
N TRP A 325 4.86 -0.95 35.29
CA TRP A 325 4.92 0.15 36.33
C TRP A 325 3.66 1.12 36.39
N SER A 326 3.52 2.04 37.40
CA SER A 326 2.26 2.71 37.87
C SER A 326 2.18 4.28 38.10
N ALA A 327 0.97 4.88 37.84
CA ALA A 327 0.22 6.08 38.40
C ALA A 327 0.11 7.50 37.66
N PRO A 328 -1.02 8.29 37.74
CA PRO A 328 -1.38 9.46 36.85
C PRO A 328 -1.60 10.91 37.45
N PRO A 329 -1.69 12.04 36.64
CA PRO A 329 -2.10 13.42 37.05
C PRO A 329 -3.15 14.19 36.13
N ALA A 330 -3.34 15.53 36.33
CA ALA A 330 -4.52 16.43 36.03
C ALA A 330 -4.59 17.22 34.67
N ILE A 331 -5.67 17.99 34.39
CA ILE A 331 -5.92 18.73 33.11
C ILE A 331 -4.83 19.78 32.78
N GLY A 332 -4.38 19.82 31.52
CA GLY A 332 -3.22 20.59 31.06
C GLY A 332 -1.88 19.87 31.29
N SER A 333 -1.94 18.63 31.75
CA SER A 333 -0.80 17.71 31.88
C SER A 333 -1.13 16.36 31.22
N GLN A 334 -0.10 15.56 30.95
CA GLN A 334 -0.25 14.22 30.41
C GLN A 334 -0.41 13.20 31.53
N ALA A 335 -1.29 12.21 31.35
CA ALA A 335 -1.51 11.12 32.29
C ALA A 335 -1.10 9.79 31.70
N ALA A 336 -0.38 8.95 32.45
CA ALA A 336 -0.08 7.59 32.06
C ALA A 336 -0.91 6.62 32.90
N GLY A 337 -1.51 5.62 32.26
CA GLY A 337 -2.39 4.63 32.89
C GLY A 337 -2.08 3.22 32.43
N ALA A 338 -2.75 2.23 33.03
CA ALA A 338 -2.63 0.83 32.63
C ALA A 338 -3.98 0.15 32.73
N ILE A 339 -4.41 -0.50 31.65
CA ILE A 339 -5.66 -1.24 31.62
C ILE A 339 -5.35 -2.72 31.87
N PRO A 340 -5.94 -3.35 32.89
CA PRO A 340 -5.91 -4.80 33.02
C PRO A 340 -6.79 -5.43 31.92
N VAL A 341 -6.42 -6.61 31.45
CA VAL A 341 -7.18 -7.37 30.44
C VAL A 341 -8.69 -7.37 30.75
N GLY A 342 -9.50 -6.80 29.85
CA GLY A 342 -10.95 -6.69 29.98
C GLY A 342 -11.45 -5.63 31.00
N GLY A 343 -10.59 -4.68 31.39
CA GLY A 343 -10.89 -3.60 32.34
C GLY A 343 -11.05 -2.23 31.68
N ALA A 344 -11.33 -1.24 32.53
CA ALA A 344 -11.33 0.17 32.15
C ALA A 344 -10.52 0.97 33.19
N ASP A 345 -9.85 2.01 32.73
CA ASP A 345 -9.19 3.00 33.56
C ASP A 345 -9.90 4.35 33.39
N SER A 346 -9.98 5.16 34.44
CA SER A 346 -10.89 6.32 34.49
C SER A 346 -10.28 7.53 35.17
N PHE A 347 -10.49 8.71 34.57
CA PHE A 347 -10.05 10.00 35.07
C PHE A 347 -11.24 10.95 35.25
N THR A 348 -11.20 11.83 36.24
CA THR A 348 -12.22 12.88 36.42
C THR A 348 -11.64 14.24 36.04
N ALA A 349 -12.38 14.99 35.23
CA ALA A 349 -12.00 16.29 34.69
C ALA A 349 -13.16 17.28 34.82
N SER A 350 -12.92 18.45 35.42
CA SER A 350 -13.93 19.53 35.50
C SER A 350 -13.92 20.36 34.21
N LEU A 351 -15.03 20.38 33.48
CA LEU A 351 -15.17 21.06 32.17
C LEU A 351 -16.18 22.20 32.25
N ALA A 352 -15.96 23.23 31.42
CA ALA A 352 -16.86 24.38 31.28
C ALA A 352 -17.82 24.21 30.08
N ALA A 353 -19.10 24.52 30.28
CA ALA A 353 -20.13 24.47 29.24
C ALA A 353 -19.76 25.32 28.02
N GLY A 354 -19.94 24.76 26.82
CA GLY A 354 -19.75 25.45 25.55
C GLY A 354 -18.29 25.56 25.08
N ALA A 355 -17.32 25.05 25.86
CA ALA A 355 -15.93 24.94 25.44
C ALA A 355 -15.67 23.62 24.72
N THR A 356 -14.76 23.65 23.74
CA THR A 356 -14.32 22.50 22.95
C THR A 356 -13.06 21.91 23.57
N TYR A 357 -13.08 20.60 23.80
CA TYR A 357 -11.97 19.85 24.38
C TYR A 357 -11.53 18.75 23.43
N VAL A 358 -10.24 18.45 23.47
CA VAL A 358 -9.61 17.34 22.77
C VAL A 358 -9.05 16.37 23.81
N VAL A 359 -9.23 15.08 23.57
CA VAL A 359 -8.69 13.98 24.35
C VAL A 359 -7.95 13.05 23.40
N ASP A 360 -6.63 12.99 23.55
CA ASP A 360 -5.73 12.22 22.71
C ASP A 360 -5.10 11.09 23.52
N LEU A 361 -5.05 9.88 22.96
CA LEU A 361 -4.04 8.91 23.37
C LEU A 361 -2.72 9.27 22.69
N LEU A 362 -1.65 9.34 23.46
CA LEU A 362 -0.31 9.62 22.98
C LEU A 362 0.43 8.29 22.86
N GLY A 363 0.73 7.89 21.62
CA GLY A 363 1.50 6.69 21.33
C GLY A 363 2.93 6.70 21.88
N VAL A 364 3.77 5.83 21.33
CA VAL A 364 5.15 5.51 21.81
C VAL A 364 6.11 6.69 22.01
N SER A 365 5.80 7.89 21.51
CA SER A 365 6.56 9.14 21.76
C SER A 365 6.76 9.48 23.26
N SER A 366 6.00 8.83 24.15
CA SER A 366 6.01 9.09 25.58
C SER A 366 6.64 7.99 26.47
N GLY A 367 7.09 6.89 25.85
CA GLY A 367 7.79 5.79 26.52
C GLY A 367 6.92 4.82 27.35
N ALA A 368 5.58 4.88 27.23
CA ALA A 368 4.66 4.12 28.09
C ALA A 368 3.57 3.33 27.33
N GLY A 369 3.85 2.83 26.12
CA GLY A 369 2.98 1.88 25.41
C GLY A 369 1.74 2.48 24.74
N SER A 370 1.31 1.83 23.65
CA SER A 370 -0.01 2.02 23.02
C SER A 370 -0.76 0.70 23.23
N LEU A 371 -1.95 0.77 23.81
CA LEU A 371 -2.87 -0.38 23.84
C LEU A 371 -3.14 -0.82 22.39
N ALA A 372 -3.32 -2.12 22.14
CA ALA A 372 -3.52 -2.61 20.79
C ALA A 372 -4.84 -2.13 20.13
N ASP A 373 -5.81 -1.70 20.94
CA ASP A 373 -7.13 -1.17 20.54
C ASP A 373 -7.84 -0.51 21.76
N PRO A 374 -7.50 0.75 22.11
CA PRO A 374 -8.13 1.46 23.23
C PRO A 374 -9.33 2.29 22.78
N LEU A 375 -10.47 2.12 23.47
CA LEU A 375 -11.62 3.00 23.29
C LEU A 375 -11.61 4.11 24.34
N VAL A 376 -11.65 5.37 23.91
CA VAL A 376 -11.82 6.53 24.79
C VAL A 376 -13.28 6.97 24.80
N ARG A 377 -13.87 7.18 25.98
CA ARG A 377 -15.21 7.76 26.13
C ARG A 377 -15.26 8.83 27.21
N VAL A 378 -16.19 9.76 27.08
CA VAL A 378 -16.48 10.79 28.08
C VAL A 378 -17.89 10.59 28.63
N LEU A 379 -18.02 10.56 29.95
CA LEU A 379 -19.27 10.41 30.68
C LEU A 379 -19.56 11.70 31.46
N ASP A 380 -20.83 12.10 31.50
CA ASP A 380 -21.28 13.23 32.31
C ASP A 380 -21.43 12.87 33.81
N ALA A 381 -21.82 13.85 34.64
CA ALA A 381 -22.02 13.67 36.08
C ALA A 381 -23.12 12.66 36.46
N SER A 382 -23.97 12.25 35.51
CA SER A 382 -24.99 11.20 35.69
C SER A 382 -24.48 9.81 35.31
N GLY A 383 -23.28 9.72 34.72
CA GLY A 383 -22.69 8.50 34.17
C GLY A 383 -23.17 8.17 32.75
N ALA A 384 -23.81 9.12 32.05
CA ALA A 384 -24.20 8.92 30.65
C ALA A 384 -23.03 9.24 29.72
N VAL A 385 -22.78 8.40 28.71
CA VAL A 385 -21.77 8.65 27.68
C VAL A 385 -22.22 9.81 26.81
N VAL A 386 -21.38 10.84 26.71
CA VAL A 386 -21.63 12.06 25.93
C VAL A 386 -20.73 12.21 24.71
N ALA A 387 -19.61 11.47 24.66
CA ALA A 387 -18.67 11.43 23.53
C ALA A 387 -17.79 10.17 23.58
N GLY A 388 -17.23 9.70 22.45
CA GLY A 388 -16.29 8.57 22.41
C GLY A 388 -15.66 8.35 21.03
N ASP A 389 -14.46 7.77 21.00
CA ASP A 389 -13.63 7.55 19.81
C ASP A 389 -12.60 6.42 20.05
N ASP A 390 -12.18 5.71 19.00
CA ASP A 390 -11.27 4.55 19.03
C ASP A 390 -10.03 4.65 18.12
N ASP A 391 -10.15 5.09 16.86
CA ASP A 391 -9.03 5.00 15.89
C ASP A 391 -8.80 6.23 14.98
N SER A 392 -9.45 7.36 15.26
CA SER A 392 -9.44 8.51 14.34
C SER A 392 -8.14 9.33 14.30
N GLY A 393 -7.12 8.97 15.10
CA GLY A 393 -5.84 9.68 15.24
C GLY A 393 -4.65 9.08 14.49
N LEU A 394 -3.44 9.62 14.74
CA LEU A 394 -2.20 9.12 14.15
C LEU A 394 -1.76 7.82 14.81
N GLY A 395 -1.82 6.71 14.07
CA GLY A 395 -1.31 5.40 14.51
C GLY A 395 -2.14 4.77 15.62
N LEU A 396 -3.33 4.26 15.29
CA LEU A 396 -4.23 3.46 16.17
C LEU A 396 -4.54 4.09 17.55
N ASP A 397 -4.37 5.41 17.71
CA ASP A 397 -4.66 6.14 18.93
C ASP A 397 -5.97 6.95 18.75
N PRO A 398 -6.93 6.89 19.69
CA PRO A 398 -8.16 7.70 19.61
C PRO A 398 -7.88 9.20 19.75
N HIS A 399 -8.52 9.99 18.88
CA HIS A 399 -8.53 11.44 18.85
C HIS A 399 -9.96 11.97 19.06
N LEU A 400 -10.36 12.13 20.32
CA LEU A 400 -11.72 12.54 20.65
C LEU A 400 -11.83 14.06 20.81
N GLN A 401 -12.53 14.71 19.88
CA GLN A 401 -12.93 16.12 20.00
C GLN A 401 -14.42 16.25 20.37
N PHE A 402 -14.74 16.99 21.43
CA PHE A 402 -16.13 17.23 21.83
C PHE A 402 -16.36 18.60 22.51
N VAL A 403 -17.62 19.05 22.52
CA VAL A 403 -18.04 20.28 23.20
C VAL A 403 -18.79 19.91 24.48
N ALA A 404 -18.37 20.44 25.62
CA ALA A 404 -19.03 20.12 26.90
C ALA A 404 -20.42 20.78 26.96
N PRO A 405 -21.52 20.01 27.12
CA PRO A 405 -22.87 20.58 27.10
C PRO A 405 -23.25 21.34 28.38
N THR A 406 -22.65 20.98 29.53
CA THR A 406 -22.86 21.63 30.83
C THR A 406 -21.53 21.82 31.55
N SER A 407 -21.48 22.73 32.53
CA SER A 407 -20.30 22.87 33.38
C SER A 407 -20.38 21.88 34.52
N GLY A 408 -19.32 21.12 34.78
CA GLY A 408 -19.30 20.12 35.84
C GLY A 408 -18.16 19.12 35.71
N ASP A 409 -18.16 18.11 36.57
CA ASP A 409 -17.19 17.02 36.53
C ASP A 409 -17.64 15.96 35.52
N TYR A 410 -16.74 15.65 34.59
CA TYR A 410 -16.87 14.59 33.60
C TYR A 410 -15.88 13.46 33.90
N THR A 411 -16.25 12.24 33.55
CA THR A 411 -15.35 11.08 33.63
C THR A 411 -14.84 10.73 32.24
N ILE A 412 -13.53 10.72 32.05
CA ILE A 412 -12.87 10.22 30.84
C ILE A 412 -12.47 8.77 31.11
N GLN A 413 -12.94 7.85 30.29
CA GLN A 413 -12.67 6.42 30.38
C GLN A 413 -11.82 5.96 29.21
N VAL A 414 -10.78 5.18 29.50
CA VAL A 414 -10.03 4.42 28.49
C VAL A 414 -10.32 2.94 28.74
N LEU A 415 -10.79 2.23 27.72
CA LEU A 415 -11.17 0.83 27.79
C LEU A 415 -10.26 -0.01 26.90
N GLY A 416 -9.83 -1.17 27.40
CA GLY A 416 -9.23 -2.19 26.56
C GLY A 416 -10.34 -3.07 25.99
N VAL A 417 -10.43 -3.18 24.67
CA VAL A 417 -11.41 -4.06 24.03
C VAL A 417 -10.83 -5.49 23.95
N GLY A 418 -11.61 -6.49 24.38
CA GLY A 418 -11.21 -7.91 24.31
C GLY A 418 -10.21 -8.34 25.40
N VAL A 419 -9.17 -9.10 25.01
CA VAL A 419 -8.11 -9.60 25.92
C VAL A 419 -6.96 -8.59 26.13
N THR A 420 -7.14 -7.37 25.64
CA THR A 420 -6.07 -6.37 25.57
C THR A 420 -5.93 -5.66 26.91
N GLY A 421 -4.74 -5.76 27.49
CA GLY A 421 -4.29 -4.93 28.60
C GLY A 421 -2.93 -4.31 28.23
N GLY A 422 -2.62 -3.15 28.78
CA GLY A 422 -1.43 -2.41 28.36
C GLY A 422 -1.33 -1.04 29.02
N THR A 423 -0.15 -0.44 28.90
CA THR A 423 0.10 0.92 29.35
C THR A 423 -0.25 1.90 28.23
N TYR A 424 -0.75 3.08 28.60
CA TYR A 424 -1.09 4.15 27.68
C TYR A 424 -0.73 5.50 28.28
N ARG A 425 -0.68 6.54 27.43
CA ARG A 425 -0.62 7.92 27.89
C ARG A 425 -1.71 8.74 27.22
N LEU A 426 -2.31 9.65 27.96
CA LEU A 426 -3.47 10.45 27.58
C LEU A 426 -3.12 11.94 27.72
N GLN A 427 -3.55 12.76 26.77
CA GLN A 427 -3.50 14.21 26.83
C GLN A 427 -4.90 14.79 26.69
N ALA A 428 -5.27 15.72 27.57
CA ALA A 428 -6.52 16.45 27.48
C ALA A 428 -6.23 17.97 27.47
N GLY A 429 -6.74 18.68 26.47
CA GLY A 429 -6.49 20.12 26.28
C GLY A 429 -7.53 20.84 25.43
N GLU A 430 -7.43 22.16 25.34
CA GLU A 430 -8.16 22.98 24.37
C GLU A 430 -7.33 23.06 23.07
N PRO A 431 -7.95 22.93 21.87
CA PRO A 431 -7.20 22.87 20.62
C PRO A 431 -6.42 24.17 20.40
N SER A 432 -5.10 24.08 20.53
CA SER A 432 -4.17 25.12 20.10
C SER A 432 -3.13 24.50 19.17
N GLY A 433 -3.44 24.54 17.86
CA GLY A 433 -2.46 24.52 16.77
C GLY A 433 -2.03 23.15 16.22
N SER A 434 -2.83 22.53 15.35
CA SER A 434 -2.32 21.73 14.22
C SER A 434 -2.27 22.65 13.01
N ASN A 435 -1.14 22.66 12.29
CA ASN A 435 -0.83 23.63 11.24
C ASN A 435 -1.58 23.27 9.94
N LEU A 436 -2.89 23.53 9.95
CA LEU A 436 -3.73 23.65 8.76
C LEU A 436 -3.24 24.87 7.97
N LEU A 437 -2.36 24.68 6.99
CA LEU A 437 -1.88 25.77 6.16
C LEU A 437 -2.81 25.92 4.95
N THR A 438 -3.79 26.81 5.10
CA THR A 438 -4.63 27.34 4.00
C THR A 438 -3.89 28.40 3.17
N SER A 439 -2.56 28.52 3.30
CA SER A 439 -1.62 29.27 2.44
C SER A 439 -0.24 29.36 3.08
N GLY A 440 0.79 28.73 2.49
CA GLY A 440 2.18 28.96 2.93
C GLY A 440 3.22 27.98 2.38
N ARG A 441 4.42 28.50 2.09
CA ARG A 441 5.60 27.76 1.64
C ARG A 441 6.17 26.91 2.78
N LEU A 442 6.18 25.60 2.60
CA LEU A 442 6.64 24.62 3.59
C LEU A 442 8.16 24.49 3.55
N ARG A 443 8.80 24.36 4.72
CA ARG A 443 10.25 24.17 4.84
C ARG A 443 10.53 22.82 5.50
N GLY A 444 11.22 21.95 4.76
CA GLY A 444 11.57 20.58 5.14
C GLY A 444 12.23 19.90 3.93
N SER A 445 12.91 18.77 4.14
CA SER A 445 13.50 17.99 3.05
C SER A 445 12.58 16.92 2.48
N ASP A 446 11.38 16.75 3.04
CA ASP A 446 10.27 15.90 2.59
C ASP A 446 9.03 16.41 3.36
N VAL A 447 7.88 16.60 2.71
CA VAL A 447 6.64 17.00 3.40
C VAL A 447 5.42 16.21 2.89
N THR A 448 4.57 15.82 3.84
CA THR A 448 3.24 15.26 3.57
C THR A 448 2.19 16.32 3.87
N VAL A 449 1.32 16.61 2.90
CA VAL A 449 0.30 17.67 2.99
C VAL A 449 -1.02 17.15 2.45
N GLN A 450 -2.09 17.43 3.18
CA GLN A 450 -3.47 17.17 2.76
C GLN A 450 -4.26 18.47 2.91
N GLY A 451 -4.77 19.00 1.80
CA GLY A 451 -5.71 20.11 1.80
C GLY A 451 -7.13 19.66 2.11
N GLY A 452 -8.01 20.65 2.22
CA GLY A 452 -9.37 20.54 2.72
C GLY A 452 -10.41 20.48 1.60
N ALA A 453 -11.57 21.08 1.83
CA ALA A 453 -12.65 21.13 0.84
C ALA A 453 -12.77 22.50 0.14
N ALA A 454 -11.75 23.35 0.28
CA ALA A 454 -11.69 24.68 -0.27
C ALA A 454 -10.43 24.79 -1.13
N ASN A 455 -10.43 25.74 -2.07
CA ASN A 455 -9.27 26.03 -2.90
C ASN A 455 -8.01 26.33 -2.07
N ASP A 456 -7.04 25.45 -2.14
CA ASP A 456 -5.81 25.46 -1.37
C ASP A 456 -4.61 25.87 -2.23
N THR A 457 -3.56 26.36 -1.55
CA THR A 457 -2.26 26.63 -2.19
C THR A 457 -1.17 25.94 -1.41
N ILE A 458 -0.63 24.88 -1.99
CA ILE A 458 0.38 24.00 -1.41
C ILE A 458 1.69 24.23 -2.15
N ALA A 459 2.77 24.52 -1.44
CA ALA A 459 4.09 24.69 -2.05
C ALA A 459 5.16 24.07 -1.15
N ALA A 460 5.78 23.00 -1.65
CA ALA A 460 6.96 22.39 -1.06
C ALA A 460 8.25 22.98 -1.67
N GLU A 461 9.40 22.64 -1.09
CA GLU A 461 10.71 23.19 -1.46
C GLU A 461 11.61 22.15 -2.10
N ALA A 462 12.37 21.40 -1.32
CA ALA A 462 13.20 20.31 -1.81
C ALA A 462 12.84 19.05 -1.06
N GLY A 463 12.95 17.90 -1.69
CA GLY A 463 12.57 16.65 -1.07
C GLY A 463 11.70 15.78 -1.93
N ALA A 464 11.36 14.62 -1.37
CA ALA A 464 10.26 13.84 -1.84
C ALA A 464 8.97 14.22 -1.10
N ASN A 465 8.02 14.84 -1.79
CA ASN A 465 6.81 15.38 -1.16
C ASN A 465 5.57 14.56 -1.54
N TYR A 466 4.64 14.43 -0.59
CA TYR A 466 3.35 13.78 -0.80
C TYR A 466 2.24 14.81 -0.59
N LEU A 467 1.69 15.34 -1.68
CA LEU A 467 0.83 16.50 -1.68
C LEU A 467 -0.55 16.12 -2.20
N ARG A 468 -1.59 16.46 -1.44
CA ARG A 468 -2.99 16.21 -1.79
C ARG A 468 -3.78 17.52 -1.69
N GLY A 469 -4.48 17.88 -2.78
CA GLY A 469 -5.32 19.07 -2.86
C GLY A 469 -6.59 18.93 -2.01
N GLY A 470 -7.47 18.02 -2.38
CA GLY A 470 -8.71 17.75 -1.63
C GLY A 470 -9.91 18.06 -2.49
N ASP A 471 -10.95 18.69 -1.94
CA ASP A 471 -11.98 19.29 -2.81
C ASP A 471 -11.66 20.78 -3.00
N GLY A 472 -11.98 21.34 -4.16
CA GLY A 472 -11.70 22.74 -4.49
C GLY A 472 -10.72 22.85 -5.64
N ALA A 473 -10.60 24.04 -6.22
CA ALA A 473 -9.60 24.29 -7.26
C ALA A 473 -8.27 24.68 -6.62
N ASP A 474 -7.32 23.76 -6.59
CA ASP A 474 -6.09 23.83 -5.82
C ASP A 474 -4.89 24.20 -6.68
N SER A 475 -3.87 24.79 -6.05
CA SER A 475 -2.58 25.08 -6.67
C SER A 475 -1.46 24.42 -5.89
N ILE A 476 -0.78 23.44 -6.50
CA ILE A 476 0.22 22.61 -5.84
C ILE A 476 1.56 22.71 -6.57
N LEU A 477 2.62 23.03 -5.83
CA LEU A 477 4.01 23.01 -6.28
C LEU A 477 4.82 21.99 -5.47
N GLY A 478 5.36 20.97 -6.14
CA GLY A 478 6.21 19.93 -5.57
C GLY A 478 7.58 20.44 -5.12
N GLY A 479 8.28 21.14 -6.01
CA GLY A 479 9.57 21.72 -5.68
C GLY A 479 10.69 20.98 -6.39
N SER A 480 11.72 20.49 -5.71
CA SER A 480 12.79 19.70 -6.35
C SER A 480 12.94 18.38 -5.64
N GLY A 481 13.19 17.29 -6.36
CA GLY A 481 13.14 15.94 -5.82
C GLY A 481 11.91 15.20 -6.37
N PHE A 482 11.64 14.00 -5.87
CA PHE A 482 10.53 13.17 -6.36
C PHE A 482 9.21 13.58 -5.71
N ASP A 483 8.25 14.10 -6.45
CA ASP A 483 6.99 14.55 -5.88
C ASP A 483 5.80 13.65 -6.28
N ASP A 484 5.00 13.24 -5.30
CA ASP A 484 3.70 12.57 -5.49
C ASP A 484 2.59 13.59 -5.20
N ILE A 485 1.97 14.09 -6.26
CA ILE A 485 0.99 15.17 -6.22
C ILE A 485 -0.35 14.66 -6.75
N ASN A 486 -1.42 14.89 -6.00
CA ASN A 486 -2.79 14.60 -6.45
C ASN A 486 -3.74 15.76 -6.13
N GLY A 487 -4.37 16.34 -7.15
CA GLY A 487 -5.34 17.44 -7.00
C GLY A 487 -6.62 16.99 -6.28
N ASN A 488 -7.11 15.80 -6.62
CA ASN A 488 -8.35 15.16 -6.15
C ASN A 488 -9.61 15.70 -6.84
N LYS A 489 -10.39 16.61 -6.25
CA LYS A 489 -11.60 17.15 -6.90
C LYS A 489 -11.51 18.65 -7.07
N GLY A 490 -11.63 19.13 -8.30
CA GLY A 490 -11.71 20.52 -8.68
C GLY A 490 -10.88 20.75 -9.93
N ASP A 491 -10.91 21.98 -10.45
CA ASP A 491 -10.03 22.35 -11.56
C ASP A 491 -8.66 22.76 -10.98
N ASP A 492 -7.72 21.81 -10.92
CA ASP A 492 -6.46 21.94 -10.19
C ASP A 492 -5.29 22.40 -11.08
N THR A 493 -4.29 23.02 -10.45
CA THR A 493 -3.02 23.38 -11.11
C THR A 493 -1.86 22.72 -10.37
N LEU A 494 -1.22 21.76 -11.02
CA LEU A 494 -0.15 20.93 -10.46
C LEU A 494 1.17 21.22 -11.18
N ASP A 495 2.19 21.56 -10.40
CA ASP A 495 3.55 21.82 -10.87
C ASP A 495 4.52 20.91 -10.09
N GLY A 496 5.14 19.94 -10.78
CA GLY A 496 6.15 19.06 -10.16
C GLY A 496 7.38 19.82 -9.67
N GLY A 497 7.70 20.93 -10.35
CA GLY A 497 8.82 21.79 -10.03
C GLY A 497 10.14 21.36 -10.69
N ALA A 498 11.26 21.77 -10.11
CA ALA A 498 12.57 21.65 -10.73
C ALA A 498 13.26 20.31 -10.42
N GLY A 499 13.11 19.36 -11.34
CA GLY A 499 13.89 18.13 -11.38
C GLY A 499 13.38 17.07 -10.41
N GLY A 500 13.10 15.88 -10.93
CA GLY A 500 12.48 14.78 -10.19
C GLY A 500 11.79 13.86 -11.18
N ASP A 501 11.63 12.58 -10.86
CA ASP A 501 10.80 11.68 -11.67
C ASP A 501 9.38 11.67 -11.05
N ASP A 502 8.62 12.75 -11.23
CA ASP A 502 7.42 13.05 -10.46
C ASP A 502 6.20 12.21 -10.86
N TRP A 503 5.29 12.00 -9.91
CA TRP A 503 3.95 11.49 -10.13
C TRP A 503 2.93 12.60 -9.91
N LEU A 504 2.24 12.99 -10.98
CA LEU A 504 1.22 14.04 -10.94
C LEU A 504 -0.15 13.49 -11.39
N VAL A 505 -1.16 13.66 -10.54
CA VAL A 505 -2.55 13.24 -10.79
C VAL A 505 -3.48 14.43 -10.66
N GLY A 506 -4.16 14.80 -11.73
CA GLY A 506 -5.20 15.85 -11.72
C GLY A 506 -6.35 15.45 -10.81
N GLY A 507 -7.17 14.50 -11.26
CA GLY A 507 -8.28 13.96 -10.48
C GLY A 507 -9.62 14.18 -11.16
N GLN A 508 -10.55 14.89 -10.53
CA GLN A 508 -11.84 15.25 -11.12
C GLN A 508 -11.89 16.75 -11.36
N GLY A 509 -12.04 17.19 -12.60
CA GLY A 509 -12.06 18.59 -12.98
C GLY A 509 -11.15 18.80 -14.19
N ASN A 510 -11.06 20.03 -14.67
CA ASN A 510 -10.19 20.36 -15.80
C ASN A 510 -8.86 20.83 -15.25
N ASP A 511 -7.87 19.96 -15.28
CA ASP A 511 -6.61 20.12 -14.58
C ASP A 511 -5.51 20.62 -15.51
N LEU A 512 -4.59 21.41 -14.93
CA LEU A 512 -3.36 21.84 -15.60
C LEU A 512 -2.16 21.20 -14.88
N ILE A 513 -1.46 20.31 -15.57
CA ILE A 513 -0.35 19.54 -15.02
C ILE A 513 0.94 19.86 -15.78
N THR A 514 1.99 20.27 -15.06
CA THR A 514 3.33 20.52 -15.62
C THR A 514 4.41 19.82 -14.78
N ALA A 515 5.20 18.95 -15.40
CA ALA A 515 6.20 18.14 -14.69
C ALA A 515 7.65 18.63 -14.83
N HIS A 516 7.98 19.41 -15.87
CA HIS A 516 9.33 19.89 -16.17
C HIS A 516 10.33 18.79 -16.50
N ALA A 517 11.35 18.53 -15.67
CA ALA A 517 12.50 17.71 -16.06
C ALA A 517 12.57 16.41 -15.25
N GLY A 518 12.69 15.27 -15.92
CA GLY A 518 12.79 13.93 -15.33
C GLY A 518 11.83 12.95 -16.02
N GLY A 519 11.90 11.66 -15.68
CA GLY A 519 11.00 10.65 -16.21
C GLY A 519 9.67 10.64 -15.46
N ASN A 520 8.78 11.55 -15.83
CA ASN A 520 7.55 11.82 -15.07
C ASN A 520 6.37 10.94 -15.49
N ILE A 521 5.42 10.75 -14.58
CA ILE A 521 4.14 10.09 -14.83
C ILE A 521 3.00 11.07 -14.55
N LEU A 522 2.20 11.36 -15.58
CA LEU A 522 1.10 12.33 -15.53
C LEU A 522 -0.22 11.66 -15.88
N TYR A 523 -1.23 11.86 -15.03
CA TYR A 523 -2.61 11.45 -15.26
C TYR A 523 -3.55 12.65 -15.10
N GLY A 524 -4.32 13.00 -16.13
CA GLY A 524 -5.42 13.98 -16.01
C GLY A 524 -6.60 13.43 -15.23
N ASN A 525 -7.05 12.22 -15.60
CA ASN A 525 -8.20 11.48 -15.09
C ASN A 525 -9.56 11.94 -15.64
N ILE A 526 -10.36 12.71 -14.91
CA ILE A 526 -11.74 13.04 -15.31
C ILE A 526 -11.86 14.53 -15.55
N GLY A 527 -11.96 14.93 -16.81
CA GLY A 527 -12.20 16.31 -17.22
C GLY A 527 -11.37 16.65 -18.45
N ALA A 528 -11.49 17.88 -18.96
CA ALA A 528 -10.71 18.31 -20.12
C ALA A 528 -9.36 18.85 -19.65
N ASP A 529 -8.36 17.97 -19.58
CA ASP A 529 -7.10 18.22 -18.93
C ASP A 529 -6.03 18.74 -19.91
N THR A 530 -5.03 19.43 -19.36
CA THR A 530 -3.83 19.84 -20.10
C THR A 530 -2.58 19.34 -19.40
N LEU A 531 -1.87 18.42 -20.05
CA LEU A 531 -0.67 17.77 -19.51
C LEU A 531 0.57 18.21 -20.28
N ASN A 532 1.64 18.56 -19.56
CA ASN A 532 2.94 18.92 -20.11
C ASN A 532 4.06 18.16 -19.39
N GLY A 533 4.63 17.15 -20.06
CA GLY A 533 5.67 16.27 -19.53
C GLY A 533 7.03 16.97 -19.39
N GLY A 534 7.41 17.77 -20.39
CA GLY A 534 8.55 18.66 -20.33
C GLY A 534 9.81 18.07 -20.96
N SER A 535 10.75 17.55 -20.18
CA SER A 535 11.98 16.93 -20.71
C SER A 535 12.37 15.70 -19.90
N GLY A 536 12.67 14.61 -20.58
CA GLY A 536 12.79 13.30 -19.95
C GLY A 536 12.02 12.30 -20.80
N ASN A 537 11.86 11.08 -20.30
CA ASN A 537 11.01 10.10 -20.97
C ASN A 537 9.76 9.96 -20.11
N GLU A 538 8.65 10.52 -20.56
CA GLU A 538 7.43 10.64 -19.77
C GLU A 538 6.38 9.57 -20.13
N ILE A 539 5.46 9.35 -19.19
CA ILE A 539 4.21 8.61 -19.40
C ILE A 539 3.06 9.58 -19.16
N LEU A 540 2.27 9.87 -20.19
CA LEU A 540 1.17 10.83 -20.12
C LEU A 540 -0.16 10.19 -20.52
N ARG A 541 -1.15 10.31 -19.64
CA ARG A 541 -2.52 9.83 -19.86
C ARG A 541 -3.52 10.93 -19.60
N GLY A 542 -4.29 11.29 -20.62
CA GLY A 542 -5.35 12.30 -20.54
C GLY A 542 -6.45 11.83 -19.58
N GLY A 543 -7.18 10.81 -19.99
CA GLY A 543 -8.15 10.14 -19.13
C GLY A 543 -9.52 10.08 -19.80
N GLN A 544 -10.51 10.78 -19.24
CA GLN A 544 -11.84 10.93 -19.82
C GLN A 544 -12.03 12.38 -20.23
N ASN A 545 -12.75 12.59 -21.33
CA ASN A 545 -13.03 13.88 -21.96
C ASN A 545 -11.89 14.33 -22.88
N ASP A 546 -12.05 15.50 -23.50
CA ASP A 546 -11.17 15.93 -24.59
C ASP A 546 -9.92 16.62 -24.01
N ASP A 547 -8.79 15.95 -24.05
CA ASP A 547 -7.53 16.33 -23.42
C ASP A 547 -6.52 16.94 -24.39
N VAL A 548 -5.57 17.70 -23.83
CA VAL A 548 -4.41 18.25 -24.56
C VAL A 548 -3.12 17.78 -23.89
N ILE A 549 -2.34 16.97 -24.62
CA ILE A 549 -1.13 16.33 -24.09
C ILE A 549 0.09 16.77 -24.90
N TYR A 550 1.10 17.28 -24.19
CA TYR A 550 2.42 17.59 -24.69
C TYR A 550 3.43 16.67 -23.98
N GLY A 551 4.06 15.75 -24.72
CA GLY A 551 5.13 14.88 -24.22
C GLY A 551 6.31 15.74 -23.78
N GLY A 552 7.01 16.30 -24.75
CA GLY A 552 8.12 17.20 -24.48
C GLY A 552 9.35 16.77 -25.24
N ALA A 553 10.51 16.79 -24.59
CA ALA A 553 11.75 16.33 -25.18
C ALA A 553 12.20 15.02 -24.53
N GLY A 554 12.36 13.97 -25.33
CA GLY A 554 12.76 12.64 -24.93
C GLY A 554 11.81 11.62 -25.55
N ASN A 555 11.88 10.37 -25.12
CA ASN A 555 11.09 9.29 -25.71
C ASN A 555 9.87 9.03 -24.84
N ASP A 556 8.73 9.56 -25.27
CA ASP A 556 7.53 9.63 -24.44
C ASP A 556 6.50 8.58 -24.84
N TRP A 557 5.66 8.21 -23.88
CA TRP A 557 4.46 7.40 -24.12
C TRP A 557 3.22 8.24 -23.83
N LEU A 558 2.38 8.44 -24.85
CA LEU A 558 1.21 9.31 -24.79
C LEU A 558 -0.06 8.53 -25.10
N SER A 559 -1.09 8.71 -24.28
CA SER A 559 -2.45 8.30 -24.61
C SER A 559 -3.45 9.36 -24.17
N GLY A 560 -4.35 9.74 -25.06
CA GLY A 560 -5.52 10.56 -24.70
C GLY A 560 -6.50 9.80 -23.81
N ASP A 561 -6.43 8.47 -23.83
CA ASP A 561 -7.42 7.56 -23.26
C ASP A 561 -8.80 7.71 -23.93
N ARG A 562 -9.85 8.18 -23.25
CA ARG A 562 -11.21 8.32 -23.80
C ARG A 562 -11.56 9.78 -24.03
N GLY A 563 -11.69 10.19 -25.27
CA GLY A 563 -11.97 11.59 -25.58
C GLY A 563 -11.83 11.87 -27.05
N ASN A 564 -11.84 13.15 -27.42
CA ASN A 564 -11.25 13.57 -28.67
C ASN A 564 -10.00 14.37 -28.36
N ASP A 565 -8.87 13.68 -28.28
CA ASP A 565 -7.68 14.21 -27.66
C ASP A 565 -6.72 14.82 -28.68
N THR A 566 -5.92 15.78 -28.23
CA THR A 566 -4.86 16.39 -29.04
C THR A 566 -3.50 16.04 -28.43
N LEU A 567 -2.68 15.32 -29.19
CA LEU A 567 -1.40 14.79 -28.74
C LEU A 567 -0.25 15.42 -29.53
N THR A 568 0.80 15.83 -28.83
CA THR A 568 2.08 16.30 -29.40
C THR A 568 3.20 15.57 -28.68
N GLY A 569 4.00 14.78 -29.40
CA GLY A 569 5.12 14.03 -28.81
C GLY A 569 6.29 14.95 -28.48
N GLY A 570 6.69 15.78 -29.44
CA GLY A 570 7.87 16.61 -29.36
C GLY A 570 9.14 15.88 -29.84
N PRO A 571 10.34 16.37 -29.50
CA PRO A 571 11.58 15.74 -29.99
C PRO A 571 11.91 14.43 -29.27
N GLY A 572 11.86 13.31 -29.98
CA GLY A 572 12.36 12.02 -29.54
C GLY A 572 11.60 10.87 -30.19
N ALA A 573 11.86 9.64 -29.78
CA ALA A 573 11.19 8.47 -30.34
C ALA A 573 9.93 8.16 -29.51
N ASP A 574 8.79 8.71 -29.94
CA ASP A 574 7.57 8.69 -29.13
C ASP A 574 6.62 7.55 -29.50
N ILE A 575 5.76 7.20 -28.55
CA ILE A 575 4.74 6.18 -28.72
C ILE A 575 3.38 6.79 -28.45
N PHE A 576 2.55 6.81 -29.49
CA PHE A 576 1.17 7.23 -29.40
C PHE A 576 0.28 6.01 -29.27
N HIS A 577 -0.39 5.88 -28.13
CA HIS A 577 -1.24 4.74 -27.80
C HIS A 577 -2.73 5.04 -28.04
N SER A 578 -3.45 4.08 -28.62
CA SER A 578 -4.91 4.15 -28.79
C SER A 578 -5.57 2.77 -28.80
N PHE A 579 -6.89 2.74 -28.65
CA PHE A 579 -7.68 1.50 -28.53
C PHE A 579 -9.10 1.67 -29.08
N ALA A 580 -9.85 0.57 -29.15
CA ALA A 580 -11.16 0.50 -29.81
C ALA A 580 -12.26 1.41 -29.23
N ALA A 581 -12.04 2.06 -28.08
CA ALA A 581 -12.98 2.97 -27.44
C ALA A 581 -12.34 4.31 -27.04
N ALA A 582 -11.22 4.68 -27.70
CA ALA A 582 -10.49 5.90 -27.40
C ALA A 582 -11.22 7.18 -27.83
N GLY A 583 -12.08 7.11 -28.85
CA GLY A 583 -12.65 8.30 -29.48
C GLY A 583 -11.80 8.82 -30.63
N LEU A 584 -11.76 10.13 -30.89
CA LEU A 584 -11.07 10.72 -32.04
C LEU A 584 -9.83 11.50 -31.60
N ASP A 585 -8.68 10.84 -31.67
CA ASP A 585 -7.39 11.41 -31.30
C ASP A 585 -6.71 12.05 -32.50
N ARG A 586 -6.00 13.16 -32.26
CA ARG A 586 -5.22 13.85 -33.27
C ARG A 586 -3.78 14.06 -32.80
N VAL A 587 -2.84 13.38 -33.47
CA VAL A 587 -1.40 13.55 -33.28
C VAL A 587 -0.88 14.63 -34.21
N LEU A 588 -0.23 15.67 -33.67
CA LEU A 588 0.11 16.87 -34.41
C LEU A 588 1.48 16.86 -35.09
N ASP A 589 2.42 16.06 -34.61
CA ASP A 589 3.84 16.16 -34.97
C ASP A 589 4.54 14.83 -35.25
N PHE A 590 3.78 13.74 -35.46
CA PHE A 590 4.32 12.40 -35.71
C PHE A 590 5.47 12.37 -36.73
N SER A 591 6.62 11.84 -36.30
CA SER A 591 7.90 11.93 -36.97
C SER A 591 8.67 10.60 -37.00
N LEU A 592 8.65 9.95 -38.16
CA LEU A 592 9.48 8.75 -38.40
C LEU A 592 10.99 9.02 -38.31
N ALA A 593 11.40 10.28 -38.47
CA ALA A 593 12.81 10.66 -38.41
C ALA A 593 13.33 10.61 -36.97
N GLU A 594 12.47 10.88 -36.00
CA GLU A 594 12.78 10.87 -34.58
C GLU A 594 12.53 9.49 -33.96
N GLY A 595 11.61 8.71 -34.53
CA GLY A 595 11.45 7.28 -34.24
C GLY A 595 10.03 6.88 -33.87
N ASP A 596 9.06 7.76 -34.11
CA ASP A 596 7.70 7.62 -33.61
C ASP A 596 6.96 6.39 -34.11
N ARG A 597 6.13 5.85 -33.23
CA ARG A 597 5.31 4.66 -33.48
C ARG A 597 3.93 4.82 -32.87
N VAL A 598 2.99 4.06 -33.42
CA VAL A 598 1.64 3.92 -32.86
C VAL A 598 1.53 2.55 -32.21
N GLN A 599 1.05 2.53 -30.97
CA GLN A 599 0.71 1.31 -30.25
C GLN A 599 -0.81 1.16 -30.24
N LEU A 600 -1.30 -0.03 -30.59
CA LEU A 600 -2.71 -0.40 -30.43
C LEU A 600 -2.85 -1.57 -29.45
N ASP A 601 -3.94 -1.58 -28.68
CA ASP A 601 -4.30 -2.71 -27.82
C ASP A 601 -4.38 -4.03 -28.62
N PRO A 602 -3.91 -5.17 -28.07
CA PRO A 602 -3.95 -6.46 -28.74
C PRO A 602 -5.33 -6.84 -29.28
N GLY A 603 -5.38 -7.20 -30.56
CA GLY A 603 -6.63 -7.59 -31.22
C GLY A 603 -7.54 -6.43 -31.63
N THR A 604 -7.09 -5.17 -31.50
CA THR A 604 -7.79 -4.00 -32.05
C THR A 604 -7.86 -4.10 -33.57
N ALA A 605 -9.07 -4.24 -34.12
CA ALA A 605 -9.27 -4.20 -35.56
C ALA A 605 -9.19 -2.76 -36.06
N TYR A 606 -8.39 -2.52 -37.10
CA TYR A 606 -8.26 -1.18 -37.69
C TYR A 606 -8.21 -1.22 -39.23
N ALA A 607 -8.57 -0.10 -39.84
CA ALA A 607 -8.38 0.18 -41.26
C ALA A 607 -7.58 1.48 -41.43
N LEU A 608 -6.70 1.50 -42.42
CA LEU A 608 -5.89 2.68 -42.74
C LEU A 608 -6.48 3.43 -43.92
N ALA A 609 -6.57 4.75 -43.81
CA ALA A 609 -7.01 5.63 -44.87
C ALA A 609 -6.14 6.88 -44.98
N GLN A 610 -5.90 7.35 -46.20
CA GLN A 610 -5.39 8.70 -46.43
C GLN A 610 -6.58 9.66 -46.57
N VAL A 611 -6.64 10.70 -45.74
CA VAL A 611 -7.66 11.75 -45.80
C VAL A 611 -6.99 13.11 -45.94
N GLY A 612 -7.02 13.68 -47.14
CA GLY A 612 -6.26 14.90 -47.42
C GLY A 612 -4.75 14.66 -47.24
N ALA A 613 -4.11 15.44 -46.38
CA ALA A 613 -2.70 15.27 -46.02
C ALA A 613 -2.48 14.31 -44.84
N ASP A 614 -3.55 13.89 -44.16
CA ASP A 614 -3.49 13.15 -42.90
C ASP A 614 -3.63 11.65 -43.12
N THR A 615 -2.95 10.85 -42.30
CA THR A 615 -3.19 9.41 -42.20
C THR A 615 -4.19 9.15 -41.08
N VAL A 616 -5.22 8.37 -41.37
CA VAL A 616 -6.27 8.00 -40.41
C VAL A 616 -6.20 6.51 -40.14
N ILE A 617 -6.12 6.16 -38.86
CA ILE A 617 -6.27 4.81 -38.33
C ILE A 617 -7.71 4.72 -37.81
N ASP A 618 -8.59 4.05 -38.54
CA ASP A 618 -10.00 3.88 -38.18
C ASP A 618 -10.20 2.55 -37.44
N MET A 619 -10.53 2.62 -36.16
CA MET A 619 -10.77 1.46 -35.30
C MET A 619 -12.26 1.08 -35.22
N GLY A 620 -13.10 1.73 -36.03
CA GLY A 620 -14.54 1.48 -36.10
C GLY A 620 -15.33 2.15 -34.98
N GLY A 621 -16.65 2.25 -35.14
CA GLY A 621 -17.53 2.85 -34.14
C GLY A 621 -17.39 4.36 -33.95
N GLY A 622 -16.61 5.04 -34.79
CA GLY A 622 -16.26 6.46 -34.65
C GLY A 622 -14.89 6.70 -34.00
N ASN A 623 -14.20 5.64 -33.57
CA ASN A 623 -12.89 5.74 -32.94
C ASN A 623 -11.79 5.81 -33.98
N GLN A 624 -10.96 6.85 -33.93
CA GLN A 624 -9.91 7.11 -34.91
C GLN A 624 -8.69 7.75 -34.26
N MET A 625 -7.50 7.39 -34.74
CA MET A 625 -6.30 8.19 -34.53
C MET A 625 -5.89 8.83 -35.85
N VAL A 626 -5.73 10.16 -35.84
CA VAL A 626 -5.34 10.95 -37.01
C VAL A 626 -3.91 11.46 -36.85
N LEU A 627 -3.01 11.02 -37.73
CA LEU A 627 -1.66 11.55 -37.85
C LEU A 627 -1.68 12.76 -38.79
N ALA A 628 -1.64 13.96 -38.23
CA ALA A 628 -1.76 15.20 -38.97
C ALA A 628 -0.57 15.42 -39.91
N GLY A 629 -0.83 15.69 -41.18
CA GLY A 629 0.22 15.98 -42.17
C GLY A 629 1.11 14.79 -42.56
N VAL A 630 0.83 13.58 -42.07
CA VAL A 630 1.60 12.37 -42.38
C VAL A 630 0.97 11.64 -43.57
N ALA A 631 1.76 11.43 -44.62
CA ALA A 631 1.32 10.66 -45.79
C ALA A 631 1.40 9.15 -45.52
N LEU A 632 0.30 8.41 -45.70
CA LEU A 632 0.21 6.97 -45.48
C LEU A 632 1.25 6.19 -46.30
N ALA A 633 1.55 6.67 -47.52
CA ALA A 633 2.55 6.07 -48.39
C ALA A 633 4.00 6.21 -47.88
N SER A 634 4.26 7.06 -46.89
CA SER A 634 5.57 7.25 -46.27
C SER A 634 5.82 6.34 -45.06
N LEU A 635 4.77 5.69 -44.54
CA LEU A 635 4.84 4.85 -43.35
C LEU A 635 5.39 3.45 -43.70
N PRO A 636 6.48 2.99 -43.06
CA PRO A 636 7.07 1.67 -43.31
C PRO A 636 6.25 0.56 -42.66
N ALA A 637 6.59 -0.72 -42.84
CA ALA A 637 5.96 -1.78 -42.03
C ALA A 637 6.42 -1.68 -40.56
N GLY A 638 5.51 -1.96 -39.60
CA GLY A 638 5.83 -2.01 -38.15
C GLY A 638 5.80 -0.67 -37.40
N TRP A 639 5.41 0.43 -38.07
CA TRP A 639 5.12 1.72 -37.43
C TRP A 639 3.91 1.66 -36.50
N ILE A 640 2.94 0.79 -36.81
CA ILE A 640 1.94 0.29 -35.86
C ILE A 640 2.43 -1.04 -35.30
N PHE A 641 2.26 -1.25 -34.00
CA PHE A 641 2.44 -2.54 -33.35
C PHE A 641 1.34 -2.81 -32.31
N GLU A 642 1.10 -4.09 -32.06
CA GLU A 642 0.29 -4.58 -30.94
C GLU A 642 1.24 -5.11 -29.87
N ALA A 643 0.89 -4.89 -28.61
CA ALA A 643 1.75 -5.12 -27.47
C ALA A 643 0.98 -5.76 -26.32
#